data_AF-A0A7J6E481-F1
#
_entry.id   AF-A0A7J6E481-F1
#
_cell.length_a   1.000
_cell.length_b   1.000
_cell.length_c   1.000
_cell.angle_alpha   90.00
_cell.angle_beta   90.00
_cell.angle_gamma   90.00
#
_symmetry.space_group_name_H-M   'P 1'
#
loop_
_entity.id
_entity.type
_entity.pdbx_description
1 polymer ?
#
loop_
_entity_poly.entity_id
_entity_poly.type
_entity_poly.pdbx_seq_one_letter_code
_entity_poly.pdbx_strand_id
1 'polypeptide(L)'
;MEITIPFPFLYIFLLLPTLILALSQSSSPICSSNSGHVNPTTPLLNFLQTLQETAFLTFKNPKFDPKLYVDLSLKYNLSYSQKGFDKLVKYSNGSVSVKDLSEYIESYFEGAGEDLVGSKPEDFVSEPKGFLPKVKNGEVRSWALKIHFLWKNLSREVSDEVRKQPQLHTLIPLPKPVIIPGSRFREVYYWDSYWVIRGLVASKMYDTAKAIVNNLISLLQQYGHVLNGARTYYINRSQPPLLSAMVTEIYKRTGDLEFAKNSLPALIKEHKFWTSGIHKVIIKDGDQAHNHTLTRYYAMWNKPRPESSTLDKELASNISSLTKKQKFYREVASTAESGWDFSTRWMRHHVDFTTLATTSILPVDLNAFILGMELDISFLANVTGDYTISKRFSKASRVRKKAIESVFWNEKTGQWHDYWLSNNSKCMINETWEARNQNQKVFASNFIPLWIESFHSDGVVVDKVMRSLQKSGLVHSAGIATSLTNSGQQWFVLCYFLYWDFPNGWAPIQHMIIEGLTRSGLKEARSMGREIAVSWLRTNYVTFKKTKTMHEKYNVEKCGFFGGGGEYVPQTGFGWSNGVVLALLEEFVSQTPKTQPLPSPATKGPGTVKFSFPPSSDSDPITIPTTPLVTFLERVQETALQTFGKSNFDPKLYVDLSLKTDLKAAEAGLNRVVETGSGLREYIEEYFEGAGEDLVYCEAEDYVAEPEGFLPKVKNEEVRKWALEIHSLWGNLSRKVSGEVWRRPERHTLLPLPELVMVPGSRFREVYYWDSYWVIRGLLASKMYETAKAIVNNLIFLIEEHGYVLNGARAYYTNRSQPPLLSAMVCEIYKKTKDLELAQKSLPSLIKEYKFWNSGIHGVRIQVDETCDQTLSRYYAMWNKPRPESSTIDRENALMISNPYAKQQFYCEVTSAAESGWDFSTRWMSRNILGDDCISEQFTKASLMRKKAMEIVFWNDEMGQWFDYWLNKNSSHQNQKIFASNFIPLWIESFHSDDFVVEKVMKSLQSSGLLCSCGIATSLTDLGEQWLVKIVYLFNTITT
;
A
#
# COMPACT_ATOMS: atom_id res chain seq x y z
N MET A 1 -92.79 28.43 -22.46
CA MET A 1 -91.48 28.60 -23.12
C MET A 1 -90.42 28.30 -22.05
N GLU A 2 -89.93 27.06 -21.89
CA GLU A 2 -89.10 26.22 -22.81
C GLU A 2 -87.59 26.48 -22.57
N ILE A 3 -86.66 25.51 -22.42
CA ILE A 3 -86.69 24.02 -22.46
C ILE A 3 -85.53 23.44 -21.58
N THR A 4 -85.81 22.54 -20.60
CA THR A 4 -84.91 21.49 -19.96
C THR A 4 -83.54 21.89 -19.31
N ILE A 5 -82.74 21.08 -18.57
CA ILE A 5 -82.90 19.85 -17.72
C ILE A 5 -81.80 19.81 -16.59
N PRO A 6 -82.01 19.16 -15.42
CA PRO A 6 -81.00 18.93 -14.36
C PRO A 6 -80.77 17.43 -14.00
N PHE A 7 -79.80 17.08 -13.14
CA PHE A 7 -79.94 16.03 -12.07
C PHE A 7 -78.76 15.98 -11.04
N PRO A 8 -78.98 15.67 -9.74
CA PRO A 8 -77.94 15.44 -8.70
C PRO A 8 -77.95 13.98 -8.13
N PHE A 9 -77.40 13.74 -6.91
CA PHE A 9 -77.79 12.76 -5.84
C PHE A 9 -76.67 12.04 -5.03
N LEU A 10 -77.08 11.12 -4.13
CA LEU A 10 -76.52 10.75 -2.82
C LEU A 10 -76.72 9.24 -2.53
N TYR A 11 -75.93 8.64 -1.61
CA TYR A 11 -76.30 7.43 -0.79
C TYR A 11 -76.50 6.06 -1.50
N ILE A 12 -76.60 4.87 -0.85
CA ILE A 12 -75.87 4.30 0.33
C ILE A 12 -76.03 2.73 0.38
N PHE A 13 -74.94 1.99 0.69
CA PHE A 13 -74.85 0.70 1.46
C PHE A 13 -75.64 -0.61 1.12
N LEU A 14 -75.20 -1.73 1.77
CA LEU A 14 -75.83 -3.07 1.96
C LEU A 14 -75.75 -4.06 0.75
N LEU A 15 -75.64 -5.41 0.88
CA LEU A 15 -75.64 -6.35 2.03
C LEU A 15 -74.87 -7.69 1.71
N LEU A 16 -74.47 -8.46 2.73
CA LEU A 16 -74.13 -9.90 2.67
C LEU A 16 -75.44 -10.76 2.61
N PRO A 17 -75.46 -12.11 2.37
CA PRO A 17 -74.41 -13.15 2.50
C PRO A 17 -74.22 -13.98 1.17
N THR A 18 -73.89 -15.29 1.03
CA THR A 18 -73.85 -16.48 1.93
C THR A 18 -72.92 -17.63 1.46
N LEU A 19 -72.02 -18.04 2.37
CA LEU A 19 -71.54 -19.40 2.71
C LEU A 19 -71.64 -20.59 1.70
N ILE A 20 -70.50 -21.12 1.25
CA ILE A 20 -70.22 -22.57 1.11
C ILE A 20 -68.83 -22.84 1.70
N LEU A 21 -68.66 -23.98 2.41
CA LEU A 21 -67.39 -24.34 3.06
C LEU A 21 -66.36 -24.87 2.05
N ALA A 22 -65.11 -24.43 2.18
CA ALA A 22 -63.95 -25.09 1.59
C ALA A 22 -63.04 -25.62 2.71
N LEU A 23 -62.79 -26.93 2.73
CA LEU A 23 -61.94 -27.58 3.73
C LEU A 23 -60.48 -27.12 3.58
N SER A 24 -59.95 -26.41 4.58
CA SER A 24 -58.57 -25.95 4.60
C SER A 24 -57.61 -27.11 4.92
N GLN A 25 -57.31 -27.96 3.93
CA GLN A 25 -56.15 -28.84 4.02
C GLN A 25 -54.87 -28.00 4.07
N SER A 26 -54.15 -28.07 5.18
CA SER A 26 -52.89 -27.36 5.37
C SER A 26 -51.79 -28.00 4.51
N SER A 27 -51.62 -27.50 3.29
CA SER A 27 -50.54 -27.88 2.39
C SER A 27 -49.19 -27.36 2.90
N SER A 28 -48.57 -28.13 3.80
CA SER A 28 -47.16 -28.00 4.18
C SER A 28 -46.30 -27.93 2.91
N PRO A 29 -45.39 -26.95 2.76
CA PRO A 29 -44.57 -26.82 1.56
C PRO A 29 -43.62 -28.02 1.46
N ILE A 30 -43.92 -28.93 0.52
CA ILE A 30 -43.16 -30.17 0.31
C ILE A 30 -41.76 -29.80 -0.18
N CYS A 31 -40.76 -30.07 0.66
CA CYS A 31 -39.36 -29.78 0.34
C CYS A 31 -38.79 -30.92 -0.52
N SER A 32 -38.71 -30.71 -1.84
CA SER A 32 -38.12 -31.66 -2.78
C SER A 32 -36.63 -31.91 -2.47
N SER A 33 -36.21 -33.17 -2.54
CA SER A 33 -34.83 -33.58 -2.32
C SER A 33 -33.91 -33.19 -3.49
N ASN A 34 -32.62 -33.00 -3.16
CA ASN A 34 -31.49 -32.64 -4.03
C ASN A 34 -31.48 -31.20 -4.58
N SER A 35 -30.38 -30.50 -4.29
CA SER A 35 -30.03 -29.12 -4.70
C SER A 35 -31.07 -28.03 -4.37
N GLY A 36 -30.74 -27.15 -3.40
CA GLY A 36 -31.56 -25.96 -3.13
C GLY A 36 -31.70 -25.05 -4.36
N HIS A 37 -32.83 -24.34 -4.45
CA HIS A 37 -33.30 -23.56 -5.60
C HIS A 37 -32.20 -22.81 -6.37
N VAL A 38 -32.28 -22.85 -7.70
CA VAL A 38 -31.38 -22.13 -8.63
C VAL A 38 -32.23 -21.22 -9.49
N ASN A 39 -31.99 -19.91 -9.44
CA ASN A 39 -32.76 -18.97 -10.24
C ASN A 39 -32.33 -19.09 -11.73
N PRO A 40 -33.28 -19.09 -12.69
CA PRO A 40 -32.95 -19.27 -14.11
C PRO A 40 -32.23 -18.04 -14.69
N THR A 41 -31.32 -18.30 -15.62
CA THR A 41 -30.66 -17.31 -16.48
C THR A 41 -31.62 -16.74 -17.51
N THR A 42 -31.61 -15.43 -17.76
CA THR A 42 -32.30 -14.85 -18.92
C THR A 42 -31.58 -15.19 -20.23
N PRO A 43 -32.27 -15.22 -21.39
CA PRO A 43 -31.62 -15.45 -22.69
C PRO A 43 -30.52 -14.42 -23.00
N LEU A 44 -30.75 -13.15 -22.67
CA LEU A 44 -29.75 -12.08 -22.80
C LEU A 44 -28.48 -12.40 -22.00
N LEU A 45 -28.63 -12.81 -20.74
CA LEU A 45 -27.49 -13.06 -19.86
C LEU A 45 -26.62 -14.24 -20.34
N ASN A 46 -27.25 -15.30 -20.85
CA ASN A 46 -26.52 -16.41 -21.48
C ASN A 46 -25.72 -15.95 -22.72
N PHE A 47 -26.30 -15.06 -23.52
CA PHE A 47 -25.63 -14.49 -24.69
C PHE A 47 -24.46 -13.57 -24.30
N LEU A 48 -24.64 -12.71 -23.31
CA LEU A 48 -23.57 -11.84 -22.80
C LEU A 48 -22.42 -12.64 -22.17
N GLN A 49 -22.69 -13.74 -21.47
CA GLN A 49 -21.65 -14.66 -21.01
C GLN A 49 -20.92 -15.34 -22.19
N THR A 50 -21.63 -15.68 -23.27
CA THR A 50 -21.00 -16.24 -24.48
C THR A 50 -20.09 -15.20 -25.17
N LEU A 51 -20.53 -13.95 -25.27
CA LEU A 51 -19.73 -12.83 -25.77
C LEU A 51 -18.49 -12.58 -24.90
N GLN A 52 -18.65 -12.56 -23.58
CA GLN A 52 -17.56 -12.43 -22.59
C GLN A 52 -16.50 -13.52 -22.80
N GLU A 53 -16.91 -14.78 -22.97
CA GLU A 53 -15.99 -15.90 -23.16
C GLU A 53 -15.24 -15.83 -24.50
N THR A 54 -15.92 -15.50 -25.61
CA THR A 54 -15.25 -15.24 -26.89
C THR A 54 -14.31 -14.03 -26.80
N ALA A 55 -14.67 -12.97 -26.08
CA ALA A 55 -13.83 -11.78 -25.89
C ALA A 55 -12.57 -12.08 -25.07
N PHE A 56 -12.68 -12.88 -24.01
CA PHE A 56 -11.54 -13.35 -23.21
C PHE A 56 -10.55 -14.14 -24.08
N LEU A 57 -11.04 -15.11 -24.86
CA LEU A 57 -10.25 -15.93 -25.77
C LEU A 57 -9.61 -15.14 -26.92
N THR A 58 -10.29 -14.08 -27.39
CA THR A 58 -9.87 -13.25 -28.53
C THR A 58 -8.85 -12.18 -28.13
N PHE A 59 -9.15 -11.37 -27.10
CA PHE A 59 -8.29 -10.25 -26.74
C PHE A 59 -7.09 -10.66 -25.87
N LYS A 60 -7.18 -11.77 -25.12
CA LYS A 60 -6.12 -12.30 -24.23
C LYS A 60 -5.49 -11.24 -23.30
N ASN A 61 -6.29 -10.25 -22.92
CA ASN A 61 -5.84 -9.05 -22.22
C ASN A 61 -5.63 -9.35 -20.72
N PRO A 62 -4.45 -9.13 -20.13
CA PRO A 62 -4.23 -9.32 -18.68
C PRO A 62 -5.05 -8.37 -17.79
N LYS A 63 -5.74 -7.38 -18.37
CA LYS A 63 -6.70 -6.48 -17.71
C LYS A 63 -8.14 -6.73 -18.17
N PHE A 64 -8.49 -7.96 -18.56
CA PHE A 64 -9.85 -8.33 -18.94
C PHE A 64 -10.80 -8.29 -17.73
N ASP A 65 -11.78 -7.38 -17.75
CA ASP A 65 -12.87 -7.35 -16.77
C ASP A 65 -14.11 -8.09 -17.31
N PRO A 66 -14.55 -9.21 -16.71
CA PRO A 66 -15.71 -9.93 -17.19
C PRO A 66 -17.03 -9.16 -17.00
N LYS A 67 -17.16 -8.28 -15.99
CA LYS A 67 -18.38 -7.50 -15.73
C LYS A 67 -18.68 -6.55 -16.88
N LEU A 68 -17.64 -5.97 -17.49
CA LEU A 68 -17.76 -5.05 -18.62
C LEU A 68 -18.68 -5.61 -19.73
N TYR A 69 -18.58 -6.91 -20.02
CA TYR A 69 -19.33 -7.58 -21.09
C TYR A 69 -20.77 -7.97 -20.69
N VAL A 70 -21.06 -8.14 -19.39
CA VAL A 70 -22.45 -8.36 -18.90
C VAL A 70 -23.15 -7.05 -18.49
N ASP A 71 -22.43 -5.94 -18.46
CA ASP A 71 -22.99 -4.57 -18.37
C ASP A 71 -23.36 -3.98 -19.73
N LEU A 72 -22.94 -4.60 -20.85
CA LEU A 72 -23.30 -4.12 -22.20
C LEU A 72 -24.81 -4.20 -22.44
N SER A 73 -25.35 -3.16 -23.07
CA SER A 73 -26.76 -3.08 -23.48
C SER A 73 -26.89 -3.27 -25.00
N LEU A 74 -27.95 -3.91 -25.47
CA LEU A 74 -28.14 -4.17 -26.91
C LEU A 74 -28.75 -2.98 -27.66
N LYS A 75 -28.18 -2.67 -28.85
CA LYS A 75 -28.79 -1.73 -29.82
C LYS A 75 -30.00 -2.31 -30.56
N TYR A 76 -30.08 -3.63 -30.67
CA TYR A 76 -31.11 -4.36 -31.41
C TYR A 76 -31.65 -5.53 -30.60
N ASN A 77 -32.80 -6.10 -31.02
CA ASN A 77 -33.35 -7.27 -30.34
C ASN A 77 -32.35 -8.45 -30.33
N LEU A 78 -32.37 -9.24 -29.26
CA LEU A 78 -31.44 -10.34 -29.01
C LEU A 78 -31.30 -11.33 -30.18
N SER A 79 -32.40 -11.65 -30.89
CA SER A 79 -32.34 -12.59 -32.03
C SER A 79 -31.58 -12.00 -33.22
N TYR A 80 -31.69 -10.69 -33.47
CA TYR A 80 -30.92 -10.02 -34.50
C TYR A 80 -29.44 -9.93 -34.13
N SER A 81 -29.12 -9.53 -32.90
CA SER A 81 -27.73 -9.42 -32.44
C SER A 81 -27.02 -10.77 -32.40
N GLN A 82 -27.67 -11.82 -31.89
CA GLN A 82 -27.11 -13.17 -31.92
C GLN A 82 -26.86 -13.67 -33.35
N LYS A 83 -27.76 -13.38 -34.32
CA LYS A 83 -27.53 -13.65 -35.75
C LYS A 83 -26.41 -12.80 -36.38
N GLY A 84 -25.98 -11.71 -35.73
CA GLY A 84 -24.75 -10.99 -36.08
C GLY A 84 -23.52 -11.74 -35.55
N PHE A 85 -23.52 -12.08 -34.26
CA PHE A 85 -22.43 -12.80 -33.58
C PHE A 85 -22.14 -14.18 -34.18
N ASP A 86 -23.17 -14.90 -34.62
CA ASP A 86 -23.03 -16.23 -35.22
C ASP A 86 -22.52 -16.22 -36.67
N LYS A 87 -22.35 -15.03 -37.28
CA LYS A 87 -21.64 -14.87 -38.57
C LYS A 87 -20.14 -14.64 -38.41
N LEU A 88 -19.65 -14.36 -37.20
CA LEU A 88 -18.22 -14.14 -36.96
C LEU A 88 -17.44 -15.43 -37.20
N VAL A 89 -16.32 -15.33 -37.92
CA VAL A 89 -15.45 -16.48 -38.22
C VAL A 89 -14.72 -16.90 -36.95
N LYS A 90 -15.13 -18.03 -36.37
CA LYS A 90 -14.59 -18.59 -35.13
C LYS A 90 -13.45 -19.57 -35.43
N TYR A 91 -12.29 -19.35 -34.82
CA TYR A 91 -11.15 -20.26 -34.84
C TYR A 91 -11.41 -21.51 -33.98
N SER A 92 -10.57 -22.54 -34.11
CA SER A 92 -10.74 -23.85 -33.45
C SER A 92 -10.74 -23.82 -31.91
N ASN A 93 -10.21 -22.75 -31.31
CA ASN A 93 -10.21 -22.48 -29.87
C ASN A 93 -11.44 -21.64 -29.40
N GLY A 94 -12.34 -21.24 -30.30
CA GLY A 94 -13.51 -20.41 -30.00
C GLY A 94 -13.27 -18.89 -29.95
N SER A 95 -12.05 -18.41 -30.24
CA SER A 95 -11.83 -16.97 -30.48
C SER A 95 -12.25 -16.58 -31.90
N VAL A 96 -12.40 -15.28 -32.14
CA VAL A 96 -12.61 -14.68 -33.47
C VAL A 96 -11.44 -13.74 -33.79
N SER A 97 -11.47 -12.95 -34.87
CA SER A 97 -10.46 -11.89 -35.04
C SER A 97 -10.76 -10.68 -34.13
N VAL A 98 -9.69 -10.01 -33.68
CA VAL A 98 -9.78 -8.80 -32.83
C VAL A 98 -10.55 -7.67 -33.53
N LYS A 99 -10.41 -7.57 -34.85
CA LYS A 99 -11.10 -6.58 -35.67
C LYS A 99 -12.60 -6.85 -35.70
N ASP A 100 -12.99 -8.05 -36.15
CA ASP A 100 -14.40 -8.38 -36.36
C ASP A 100 -15.20 -8.34 -35.04
N LEU A 101 -14.56 -8.68 -33.92
CA LEU A 101 -15.19 -8.58 -32.60
C LEU A 101 -15.38 -7.14 -32.14
N SER A 102 -14.42 -6.26 -32.39
CA SER A 102 -14.53 -4.83 -32.07
C SER A 102 -15.63 -4.18 -32.92
N GLU A 103 -15.61 -4.39 -34.24
CA GLU A 103 -16.65 -3.87 -35.16
C GLU A 103 -18.04 -4.44 -34.82
N TYR A 104 -18.13 -5.70 -34.41
CA TYR A 104 -19.38 -6.31 -33.92
C TYR A 104 -19.87 -5.70 -32.60
N ILE A 105 -19.00 -5.50 -31.61
CA ILE A 105 -19.39 -4.88 -30.33
C ILE A 105 -19.88 -3.44 -30.57
N GLU A 106 -19.13 -2.64 -31.34
CA GLU A 106 -19.50 -1.27 -31.70
C GLU A 106 -20.83 -1.20 -32.46
N SER A 107 -21.07 -2.12 -33.39
CA SER A 107 -22.29 -2.15 -34.21
C SER A 107 -23.54 -2.58 -33.43
N TYR A 108 -23.43 -3.53 -32.48
CA TYR A 108 -24.58 -4.21 -31.88
C TYR A 108 -24.86 -3.84 -30.41
N PHE A 109 -23.96 -3.14 -29.73
CA PHE A 109 -24.10 -2.77 -28.31
C PHE A 109 -23.87 -1.28 -28.06
N GLU A 110 -24.55 -0.76 -27.04
CA GLU A 110 -24.18 0.48 -26.38
C GLU A 110 -23.12 0.21 -25.29
N GLY A 111 -22.41 1.27 -24.91
CA GLY A 111 -21.39 1.21 -23.87
C GLY A 111 -21.94 0.68 -22.54
N ALA A 112 -21.13 -0.11 -21.86
CA ALA A 112 -21.43 -0.53 -20.49
C ALA A 112 -21.56 0.71 -19.60
N GLY A 113 -22.72 0.90 -18.97
CA GLY A 113 -23.04 2.07 -18.14
C GLY A 113 -23.80 3.21 -18.85
N GLU A 114 -24.02 3.15 -20.17
CA GLU A 114 -24.93 4.06 -20.89
C GLU A 114 -26.42 3.82 -20.51
N ASP A 115 -26.69 2.74 -19.76
CA ASP A 115 -27.97 2.48 -19.11
C ASP A 115 -28.22 3.34 -17.84
N LEU A 116 -27.24 4.14 -17.42
CA LEU A 116 -27.36 5.14 -16.35
C LEU A 116 -27.05 6.57 -16.83
N VAL A 117 -28.01 7.48 -16.68
CA VAL A 117 -27.80 8.92 -16.92
C VAL A 117 -27.36 9.66 -15.66
N GLY A 118 -26.65 10.77 -15.82
CA GLY A 118 -26.24 11.65 -14.70
C GLY A 118 -27.43 12.40 -14.10
N SER A 119 -27.73 12.16 -12.82
CA SER A 119 -28.81 12.87 -12.10
C SER A 119 -28.26 13.99 -11.21
N LYS A 120 -29.11 14.96 -10.87
CA LYS A 120 -28.78 16.08 -9.96
C LYS A 120 -29.70 15.98 -8.74
N PRO A 121 -29.19 15.64 -7.55
CA PRO A 121 -30.00 15.60 -6.35
C PRO A 121 -30.61 16.98 -6.03
N GLU A 122 -31.92 17.04 -5.85
CA GLU A 122 -32.65 18.29 -5.58
C GLU A 122 -32.31 18.88 -4.19
N ASP A 123 -31.97 18.01 -3.24
CA ASP A 123 -31.56 18.37 -1.87
C ASP A 123 -30.05 18.67 -1.72
N PHE A 124 -29.28 18.69 -2.81
CA PHE A 124 -27.87 19.05 -2.79
C PHE A 124 -27.66 20.57 -2.64
N VAL A 125 -26.96 20.97 -1.58
CA VAL A 125 -26.54 22.36 -1.35
C VAL A 125 -25.03 22.44 -1.11
N SER A 126 -24.33 23.31 -1.84
CA SER A 126 -22.85 23.31 -1.93
C SER A 126 -22.09 23.44 -0.59
N GLU A 127 -22.71 24.02 0.45
CA GLU A 127 -22.25 23.93 1.83
C GLU A 127 -23.45 23.63 2.76
N PRO A 128 -23.66 22.37 3.18
CA PRO A 128 -24.80 22.01 4.00
C PRO A 128 -24.66 22.49 5.44
N LYS A 129 -25.74 23.11 5.96
CA LYS A 129 -25.84 23.64 7.33
C LYS A 129 -25.82 22.50 8.34
N GLY A 130 -24.70 22.24 9.02
CA GLY A 130 -24.62 21.13 9.98
C GLY A 130 -23.30 21.08 10.74
N PHE A 131 -22.58 19.97 10.61
CA PHE A 131 -21.24 19.80 11.18
C PHE A 131 -20.16 20.52 10.36
N LEU A 132 -20.28 20.59 9.01
CA LEU A 132 -19.24 21.19 8.15
C LEU A 132 -18.88 22.64 8.53
N PRO A 133 -19.83 23.57 8.81
CA PRO A 133 -19.48 24.91 9.28
C PRO A 133 -18.78 24.96 10.65
N LYS A 134 -18.88 23.88 11.45
CA LYS A 134 -18.25 23.75 12.78
C LYS A 134 -16.84 23.15 12.71
N VAL A 135 -16.42 22.62 11.56
CA VAL A 135 -15.06 22.08 11.35
C VAL A 135 -14.06 23.24 11.43
N LYS A 136 -13.35 23.36 12.56
CA LYS A 136 -12.40 24.46 12.83
C LYS A 136 -11.15 24.42 11.93
N ASN A 137 -10.69 23.24 11.55
CA ASN A 137 -9.53 23.11 10.66
C ASN A 137 -9.96 23.37 9.20
N GLY A 138 -9.43 24.45 8.61
CA GLY A 138 -9.79 24.89 7.26
C GLY A 138 -9.50 23.84 6.18
N GLU A 139 -8.37 23.12 6.25
CA GLU A 139 -8.06 22.08 5.26
C GLU A 139 -9.03 20.89 5.35
N VAL A 140 -9.34 20.44 6.57
CA VAL A 140 -10.29 19.32 6.80
C VAL A 140 -11.70 19.72 6.37
N ARG A 141 -12.13 20.96 6.62
CA ARG A 141 -13.40 21.49 6.10
C ARG A 141 -13.42 21.53 4.58
N SER A 142 -12.36 22.03 3.94
CA SER A 142 -12.23 22.06 2.47
C SER A 142 -12.17 20.66 1.85
N TRP A 143 -11.62 19.67 2.55
CA TRP A 143 -11.63 18.27 2.12
C TRP A 143 -13.01 17.64 2.26
N ALA A 144 -13.68 17.82 3.39
CA ALA A 144 -15.02 17.29 3.63
C ALA A 144 -16.07 17.89 2.69
N LEU A 145 -15.95 19.19 2.33
CA LEU A 145 -16.74 19.81 1.27
C LEU A 145 -16.49 19.17 -0.12
N LYS A 146 -15.25 18.79 -0.44
CA LYS A 146 -14.92 18.06 -1.69
C LYS A 146 -15.52 16.65 -1.70
N ILE A 147 -15.51 15.94 -0.57
CA ILE A 147 -16.19 14.64 -0.43
C ILE A 147 -17.71 14.80 -0.57
N HIS A 148 -18.31 15.79 0.09
CA HIS A 148 -19.74 16.09 -0.05
C HIS A 148 -20.13 16.37 -1.51
N PHE A 149 -19.30 17.10 -2.27
CA PHE A 149 -19.52 17.34 -3.70
C PHE A 149 -19.53 16.06 -4.55
N LEU A 150 -18.90 14.96 -4.09
CA LEU A 150 -18.94 13.69 -4.82
C LEU A 150 -20.35 13.07 -4.90
N TRP A 151 -21.29 13.40 -4.00
CA TRP A 151 -22.67 12.93 -4.11
C TRP A 151 -23.34 13.37 -5.42
N LYS A 152 -23.04 14.58 -5.90
CA LYS A 152 -23.47 15.08 -7.20
C LYS A 152 -22.81 14.33 -8.37
N ASN A 153 -21.56 13.89 -8.21
CA ASN A 153 -20.83 13.14 -9.24
C ASN A 153 -21.19 11.64 -9.28
N LEU A 154 -21.70 11.08 -8.18
CA LEU A 154 -22.12 9.68 -8.04
C LEU A 154 -23.65 9.49 -8.23
N SER A 155 -24.42 10.57 -8.30
CA SER A 155 -25.87 10.49 -8.53
C SER A 155 -26.20 10.08 -9.96
N ARG A 156 -27.04 9.06 -10.11
CA ARG A 156 -27.47 8.51 -11.39
C ARG A 156 -28.97 8.25 -11.39
N GLU A 157 -29.56 8.23 -12.57
CA GLU A 157 -30.88 7.67 -12.78
C GLU A 157 -30.81 6.60 -13.87
N VAL A 158 -31.69 5.60 -13.80
CA VAL A 158 -31.84 4.59 -14.86
C VAL A 158 -32.42 5.26 -16.09
N SER A 159 -31.82 5.06 -17.26
CA SER A 159 -32.29 5.67 -18.51
C SER A 159 -33.71 5.22 -18.86
N ASP A 160 -34.45 6.07 -19.59
CA ASP A 160 -35.81 5.72 -20.01
C ASP A 160 -35.82 4.55 -21.00
N GLU A 161 -34.72 4.31 -21.71
CA GLU A 161 -34.53 3.19 -22.63
C GLU A 161 -34.61 1.84 -21.88
N VAL A 162 -34.01 1.75 -20.69
CA VAL A 162 -34.13 0.60 -19.79
C VAL A 162 -35.57 0.41 -19.31
N ARG A 163 -36.33 1.51 -19.13
CA ARG A 163 -37.76 1.46 -18.76
C ARG A 163 -38.64 1.04 -19.95
N LYS A 164 -38.31 1.49 -21.17
CA LYS A 164 -39.03 1.21 -22.43
C LYS A 164 -38.78 -0.19 -22.98
N GLN A 165 -37.55 -0.70 -22.86
CA GLN A 165 -37.07 -1.94 -23.51
C GLN A 165 -36.20 -2.80 -22.57
N PRO A 166 -36.66 -3.14 -21.35
CA PRO A 166 -35.84 -3.79 -20.32
C PRO A 166 -35.21 -5.12 -20.74
N GLN A 167 -35.74 -5.79 -21.77
CA GLN A 167 -35.17 -7.03 -22.34
C GLN A 167 -33.84 -6.83 -23.10
N LEU A 168 -33.40 -5.60 -23.32
CA LEU A 168 -32.13 -5.25 -23.98
C LEU A 168 -30.97 -4.98 -22.99
N HIS A 169 -31.29 -4.89 -21.69
CA HIS A 169 -30.37 -4.43 -20.64
C HIS A 169 -30.22 -5.49 -19.54
N THR A 170 -29.09 -5.45 -18.81
CA THR A 170 -28.95 -6.18 -17.54
C THR A 170 -29.28 -5.33 -16.32
N LEU A 171 -29.31 -4.00 -16.44
CA LEU A 171 -29.76 -3.08 -15.40
C LEU A 171 -31.27 -3.22 -15.19
N ILE A 172 -31.70 -3.24 -13.93
CA ILE A 172 -33.12 -3.34 -13.56
C ILE A 172 -33.73 -1.92 -13.51
N PRO A 173 -34.92 -1.67 -14.09
CA PRO A 173 -35.61 -0.39 -13.97
C PRO A 173 -35.84 0.03 -12.50
N LEU A 174 -35.49 1.26 -12.15
CA LEU A 174 -35.70 1.82 -10.81
C LEU A 174 -36.61 3.07 -10.84
N PRO A 175 -37.52 3.23 -9.85
CA PRO A 175 -38.49 4.32 -9.79
C PRO A 175 -37.91 5.67 -9.32
N LYS A 176 -36.68 5.72 -8.79
CA LYS A 176 -36.02 6.95 -8.31
C LYS A 176 -34.51 6.96 -8.65
N PRO A 177 -33.86 8.13 -8.63
CA PRO A 177 -32.40 8.23 -8.68
C PRO A 177 -31.69 7.41 -7.59
N VAL A 178 -30.43 7.07 -7.85
CA VAL A 178 -29.52 6.33 -6.96
C VAL A 178 -28.21 7.08 -6.77
N ILE A 179 -27.44 6.65 -5.78
CA ILE A 179 -25.99 6.92 -5.67
C ILE A 179 -25.29 5.59 -5.96
N ILE A 180 -24.39 5.55 -6.94
CA ILE A 180 -23.55 4.36 -7.21
C ILE A 180 -22.29 4.38 -6.33
N PRO A 181 -21.66 3.22 -6.00
CA PRO A 181 -20.40 3.21 -5.27
C PRO A 181 -19.27 3.87 -6.05
N GLY A 182 -19.18 3.65 -7.37
CA GLY A 182 -18.27 4.34 -8.28
C GLY A 182 -17.52 3.43 -9.26
N SER A 183 -17.02 4.03 -10.34
CA SER A 183 -16.10 3.40 -11.32
C SER A 183 -16.66 2.14 -12.01
N ARG A 184 -16.27 0.92 -11.59
CA ARG A 184 -16.80 -0.37 -12.08
C ARG A 184 -18.23 -0.62 -11.61
N PHE A 185 -18.58 -0.11 -10.44
CA PHE A 185 -19.87 -0.33 -9.79
C PHE A 185 -20.88 0.71 -10.29
N ARG A 186 -21.78 0.25 -11.16
CA ARG A 186 -22.65 1.03 -12.08
C ARG A 186 -24.11 0.62 -11.89
N GLU A 187 -24.45 0.41 -10.63
CA GLU A 187 -25.75 0.05 -10.10
C GLU A 187 -25.76 0.42 -8.60
N VAL A 188 -26.95 0.52 -7.99
CA VAL A 188 -27.03 0.59 -6.53
C VAL A 188 -26.69 -0.79 -5.95
N TYR A 189 -25.83 -0.81 -4.93
CA TYR A 189 -25.51 -1.99 -4.11
C TYR A 189 -26.15 -1.86 -2.73
N TYR A 190 -26.58 -2.98 -2.16
CA TYR A 190 -27.44 -2.97 -0.99
C TYR A 190 -26.73 -2.52 0.29
N TRP A 191 -25.69 -3.22 0.77
CA TRP A 191 -25.09 -2.85 2.06
C TRP A 191 -24.30 -1.53 1.98
N ASP A 192 -23.62 -1.27 0.86
CA ASP A 192 -22.98 0.02 0.52
C ASP A 192 -23.91 1.21 0.77
N SER A 193 -25.19 1.06 0.42
CA SER A 193 -26.21 2.10 0.57
C SER A 193 -26.37 2.56 2.02
N TYR A 194 -26.04 1.75 3.03
CA TYR A 194 -26.14 2.17 4.43
C TYR A 194 -25.13 3.28 4.73
N TRP A 195 -23.87 3.09 4.38
CA TRP A 195 -22.82 4.10 4.63
C TRP A 195 -22.96 5.30 3.71
N VAL A 196 -23.43 5.11 2.47
CA VAL A 196 -23.86 6.22 1.60
C VAL A 196 -24.96 7.04 2.28
N ILE A 197 -26.01 6.41 2.81
CA ILE A 197 -27.10 7.07 3.54
C ILE A 197 -26.58 7.79 4.79
N ARG A 198 -25.63 7.22 5.55
CA ARG A 198 -24.96 7.92 6.67
C ARG A 198 -24.29 9.23 6.21
N GLY A 199 -23.61 9.21 5.06
CA GLY A 199 -22.99 10.41 4.48
C GLY A 199 -23.98 11.44 3.91
N LEU A 200 -25.06 10.97 3.28
CA LEU A 200 -26.16 11.81 2.81
C LEU A 200 -26.91 12.47 3.98
N VAL A 201 -27.19 11.73 5.04
CA VAL A 201 -27.83 12.21 6.28
C VAL A 201 -26.98 13.29 6.96
N ALA A 202 -25.66 13.07 7.09
CA ALA A 202 -24.74 14.10 7.60
C ALA A 202 -24.65 15.32 6.65
N SER A 203 -24.84 15.09 5.34
CA SER A 203 -24.97 16.14 4.31
C SER A 203 -26.35 16.81 4.24
N LYS A 204 -27.33 16.35 5.04
CA LYS A 204 -28.76 16.74 5.00
C LYS A 204 -29.51 16.45 3.70
N MET A 205 -28.99 15.53 2.89
CA MET A 205 -29.61 15.05 1.66
C MET A 205 -30.61 13.93 1.97
N TYR A 206 -31.68 14.28 2.70
CA TYR A 206 -32.63 13.33 3.26
C TYR A 206 -33.54 12.68 2.22
N ASP A 207 -33.93 13.39 1.17
CA ASP A 207 -34.86 12.88 0.17
C ASP A 207 -34.12 12.03 -0.88
N THR A 208 -32.84 12.34 -1.14
CA THR A 208 -31.91 11.43 -1.82
C THR A 208 -31.68 10.14 -1.01
N ALA A 209 -31.59 10.22 0.32
CA ALA A 209 -31.50 9.02 1.16
C ALA A 209 -32.80 8.18 1.12
N LYS A 210 -33.99 8.81 1.16
CA LYS A 210 -35.29 8.13 0.96
C LYS A 210 -35.40 7.50 -0.43
N ALA A 211 -34.90 8.17 -1.48
CA ALA A 211 -34.91 7.66 -2.85
C ALA A 211 -34.18 6.31 -2.98
N ILE A 212 -33.00 6.19 -2.37
CA ILE A 212 -32.23 4.93 -2.31
C ILE A 212 -33.04 3.84 -1.60
N VAL A 213 -33.60 4.13 -0.41
CA VAL A 213 -34.43 3.16 0.33
C VAL A 213 -35.66 2.71 -0.47
N ASN A 214 -36.35 3.64 -1.13
CA ASN A 214 -37.51 3.33 -1.96
C ASN A 214 -37.16 2.40 -3.15
N ASN A 215 -35.98 2.57 -3.76
CA ASN A 215 -35.48 1.66 -4.79
C ASN A 215 -35.18 0.25 -4.24
N LEU A 216 -34.54 0.14 -3.07
CA LEU A 216 -34.29 -1.13 -2.41
C LEU A 216 -35.59 -1.83 -1.99
N ILE A 217 -36.59 -1.07 -1.54
CA ILE A 217 -37.95 -1.55 -1.26
C ILE A 217 -38.63 -2.05 -2.55
N SER A 218 -38.53 -1.35 -3.69
CA SER A 218 -39.15 -1.82 -4.94
C SER A 218 -38.52 -3.12 -5.44
N LEU A 219 -37.19 -3.27 -5.33
CA LEU A 219 -36.50 -4.54 -5.63
C LEU A 219 -37.00 -5.67 -4.72
N LEU A 220 -37.13 -5.43 -3.41
CA LEU A 220 -37.68 -6.42 -2.47
C LEU A 220 -39.16 -6.72 -2.70
N GLN A 221 -39.96 -5.75 -3.15
CA GLN A 221 -41.35 -5.98 -3.53
C GLN A 221 -41.42 -6.94 -4.73
N GLN A 222 -40.63 -6.68 -5.78
CA GLN A 222 -40.59 -7.44 -7.03
C GLN A 222 -39.95 -8.84 -6.89
N TYR A 223 -38.76 -8.94 -6.28
CA TYR A 223 -37.94 -10.17 -6.23
C TYR A 223 -38.00 -10.91 -4.89
N GLY A 224 -38.79 -10.42 -3.93
CA GLY A 224 -39.00 -11.06 -2.63
C GLY A 224 -37.97 -10.71 -1.56
N HIS A 225 -36.80 -10.22 -1.95
CA HIS A 225 -35.65 -9.88 -1.12
C HIS A 225 -34.89 -8.70 -1.75
N VAL A 226 -34.11 -7.96 -0.96
CA VAL A 226 -33.23 -6.93 -1.54
C VAL A 226 -32.07 -7.64 -2.27
N LEU A 227 -31.79 -7.23 -3.50
CA LEU A 227 -30.72 -7.83 -4.31
C LEU A 227 -29.34 -7.28 -3.92
N ASN A 228 -28.29 -8.05 -4.16
CA ASN A 228 -26.89 -7.63 -4.02
C ASN A 228 -26.62 -6.28 -4.71
N GLY A 229 -27.07 -6.15 -5.96
CA GLY A 229 -27.18 -4.89 -6.68
C GLY A 229 -28.26 -4.94 -7.76
N ALA A 230 -28.60 -3.80 -8.37
CA ALA A 230 -29.73 -3.66 -9.28
C ALA A 230 -29.51 -4.21 -10.72
N ARG A 231 -28.89 -5.39 -10.87
CA ARG A 231 -28.69 -6.08 -12.17
C ARG A 231 -29.31 -7.47 -12.19
N THR A 232 -29.73 -7.95 -13.36
CA THR A 232 -30.43 -9.25 -13.51
C THR A 232 -29.61 -10.45 -13.04
N TYR A 233 -28.28 -10.41 -13.14
CA TYR A 233 -27.38 -11.45 -12.63
C TYR A 233 -27.20 -11.46 -11.09
N TYR A 234 -27.78 -10.47 -10.38
CA TYR A 234 -27.87 -10.43 -8.92
C TYR A 234 -29.21 -10.95 -8.35
N ILE A 235 -30.22 -11.25 -9.18
CA ILE A 235 -31.56 -11.76 -8.74
C ILE A 235 -31.49 -13.09 -7.93
N ASN A 236 -30.34 -13.75 -7.88
CA ASN A 236 -30.10 -14.99 -7.13
C ASN A 236 -29.47 -14.79 -5.72
N ARG A 237 -29.09 -13.58 -5.31
CA ARG A 237 -28.42 -13.34 -4.03
C ARG A 237 -28.64 -11.94 -3.46
N SER A 238 -28.64 -11.86 -2.14
CA SER A 238 -28.77 -10.61 -1.37
C SER A 238 -27.39 -9.99 -1.02
N GLN A 239 -27.36 -9.21 0.06
CA GLN A 239 -26.17 -8.65 0.72
C GLN A 239 -26.46 -8.45 2.22
N PRO A 240 -25.48 -8.09 3.07
CA PRO A 240 -25.68 -7.87 4.50
C PRO A 240 -26.86 -6.93 4.83
N PRO A 241 -27.86 -7.38 5.61
CA PRO A 241 -29.18 -6.76 5.58
C PRO A 241 -29.34 -5.54 6.50
N LEU A 242 -29.24 -4.35 5.90
CA LEU A 242 -29.21 -3.05 6.60
C LEU A 242 -30.38 -2.12 6.24
N LEU A 243 -31.38 -2.54 5.45
CA LEU A 243 -32.51 -1.68 5.01
C LEU A 243 -33.29 -1.08 6.18
N SER A 244 -33.46 -1.85 7.25
CA SER A 244 -34.09 -1.43 8.50
C SER A 244 -33.31 -0.31 9.19
N ALA A 245 -31.99 -0.46 9.32
CA ALA A 245 -31.10 0.56 9.87
C ALA A 245 -31.05 1.83 9.00
N MET A 246 -31.19 1.72 7.66
CA MET A 246 -31.33 2.87 6.76
C MET A 246 -32.60 3.66 7.07
N VAL A 247 -33.75 2.98 7.17
CA VAL A 247 -35.05 3.60 7.51
C VAL A 247 -34.98 4.26 8.89
N THR A 248 -34.44 3.57 9.89
CA THR A 248 -34.28 4.10 11.25
C THR A 248 -33.39 5.35 11.29
N GLU A 249 -32.26 5.39 10.60
CA GLU A 249 -31.35 6.54 10.64
C GLU A 249 -31.95 7.77 9.96
N ILE A 250 -32.65 7.59 8.82
CA ILE A 250 -33.40 8.66 8.16
C ILE A 250 -34.49 9.18 9.12
N TYR A 251 -35.33 8.29 9.65
CA TYR A 251 -36.42 8.65 10.57
C TYR A 251 -35.91 9.38 11.83
N LYS A 252 -34.82 8.90 12.45
CA LYS A 252 -34.20 9.54 13.63
C LYS A 252 -33.67 10.96 13.37
N ARG A 253 -33.57 11.40 12.12
CA ARG A 253 -33.13 12.76 11.75
C ARG A 253 -34.22 13.62 11.14
N THR A 254 -35.25 13.02 10.52
CA THR A 254 -36.36 13.75 9.86
C THR A 254 -37.65 13.80 10.68
N GLY A 255 -37.90 12.81 11.55
CA GLY A 255 -39.21 12.61 12.19
C GLY A 255 -40.30 12.12 11.23
N ASP A 256 -39.93 11.65 10.04
CA ASP A 256 -40.86 11.27 8.96
C ASP A 256 -41.61 9.96 9.27
N LEU A 257 -42.68 10.08 10.05
CA LEU A 257 -43.55 8.97 10.48
C LEU A 257 -44.23 8.27 9.30
N GLU A 258 -44.51 8.98 8.20
CA GLU A 258 -45.14 8.39 7.02
C GLU A 258 -44.15 7.49 6.27
N PHE A 259 -42.93 7.97 6.01
CA PHE A 259 -41.86 7.16 5.43
C PHE A 259 -41.55 5.91 6.28
N ALA A 260 -41.49 6.06 7.61
CA ALA A 260 -41.31 4.94 8.54
C ALA A 260 -42.45 3.91 8.44
N LYS A 261 -43.70 4.37 8.45
CA LYS A 261 -44.91 3.53 8.37
C LYS A 261 -45.03 2.80 7.02
N ASN A 262 -44.75 3.50 5.92
CA ASN A 262 -44.80 2.94 4.57
C ASN A 262 -43.65 1.94 4.31
N SER A 263 -42.51 2.09 5.00
CA SER A 263 -41.38 1.15 4.93
C SER A 263 -41.60 -0.14 5.73
N LEU A 264 -42.33 -0.07 6.86
CA LEU A 264 -42.45 -1.18 7.82
C LEU A 264 -42.88 -2.54 7.21
N PRO A 265 -43.84 -2.62 6.26
CA PRO A 265 -44.21 -3.90 5.63
C PRO A 265 -43.08 -4.54 4.82
N ALA A 266 -42.22 -3.72 4.20
CA ALA A 266 -41.07 -4.18 3.43
C ALA A 266 -40.01 -4.82 4.35
N LEU A 267 -39.71 -4.18 5.49
CA LEU A 267 -38.77 -4.68 6.49
C LEU A 267 -39.21 -6.04 7.07
N ILE A 268 -40.52 -6.21 7.31
CA ILE A 268 -41.09 -7.48 7.81
C ILE A 268 -41.00 -8.59 6.74
N LYS A 269 -41.17 -8.24 5.46
CA LYS A 269 -40.96 -9.17 4.33
C LYS A 269 -39.49 -9.59 4.21
N GLU A 270 -38.54 -8.66 4.43
CA GLU A 270 -37.10 -8.99 4.45
C GLU A 270 -36.73 -9.91 5.62
N HIS A 271 -37.21 -9.59 6.83
CA HIS A 271 -36.99 -10.45 8.01
C HIS A 271 -37.48 -11.87 7.77
N LYS A 272 -38.63 -12.03 7.11
CA LYS A 272 -39.18 -13.34 6.73
C LYS A 272 -38.28 -14.09 5.73
N PHE A 273 -37.61 -13.41 4.80
CA PHE A 273 -36.64 -14.03 3.89
C PHE A 273 -35.46 -14.63 4.69
N TRP A 274 -34.78 -13.81 5.49
CA TRP A 274 -33.59 -14.22 6.25
C TRP A 274 -33.84 -15.22 7.39
N THR A 275 -35.07 -15.28 7.92
CA THR A 275 -35.42 -16.18 9.04
C THR A 275 -36.20 -17.42 8.63
N SER A 276 -36.31 -17.70 7.32
CA SER A 276 -36.98 -18.88 6.79
C SER A 276 -36.16 -19.63 5.72
N GLY A 277 -36.74 -20.71 5.17
CA GLY A 277 -36.14 -21.49 4.10
C GLY A 277 -34.73 -21.98 4.43
N ILE A 278 -33.84 -21.85 3.44
CA ILE A 278 -32.47 -22.37 3.46
C ILE A 278 -31.50 -21.56 4.34
N HIS A 279 -31.83 -20.29 4.62
CA HIS A 279 -31.03 -19.40 5.48
C HIS A 279 -31.19 -19.74 6.96
N LYS A 280 -32.32 -20.31 7.36
CA LYS A 280 -32.60 -20.70 8.75
C LYS A 280 -31.83 -21.97 9.14
N VAL A 281 -31.11 -21.90 10.25
CA VAL A 281 -30.43 -23.02 10.91
C VAL A 281 -30.87 -23.11 12.37
N ILE A 282 -30.91 -24.32 12.94
CA ILE A 282 -31.20 -24.56 14.35
C ILE A 282 -29.99 -25.21 15.01
N ILE A 283 -29.42 -24.52 15.99
CA ILE A 283 -28.39 -25.05 16.88
C ILE A 283 -29.05 -25.51 18.18
N LYS A 284 -28.78 -26.74 18.61
CA LYS A 284 -29.21 -27.25 19.92
C LYS A 284 -28.10 -27.00 20.93
N ASP A 285 -28.42 -26.31 22.02
CA ASP A 285 -27.58 -26.35 23.22
C ASP A 285 -27.65 -27.77 23.82
N GLY A 286 -26.48 -28.39 24.03
CA GLY A 286 -26.36 -29.80 24.42
C GLY A 286 -26.91 -30.08 25.81
N ASP A 287 -26.74 -29.15 26.75
CA ASP A 287 -27.06 -29.35 28.17
C ASP A 287 -28.39 -28.70 28.60
N GLN A 288 -28.93 -27.75 27.82
CA GLN A 288 -30.10 -26.94 28.22
C GLN A 288 -31.41 -27.26 27.46
N ALA A 289 -31.38 -28.20 26.50
CA ALA A 289 -32.52 -28.51 25.62
C ALA A 289 -33.11 -27.27 24.88
N HIS A 290 -32.28 -26.24 24.68
CA HIS A 290 -32.68 -24.98 24.05
C HIS A 290 -32.29 -24.95 22.57
N ASN A 291 -33.27 -24.65 21.71
CA ASN A 291 -33.09 -24.60 20.25
C ASN A 291 -32.87 -23.15 19.79
N HIS A 292 -31.61 -22.77 19.57
CA HIS A 292 -31.22 -21.47 19.05
C HIS A 292 -31.46 -21.41 17.54
N THR A 293 -32.32 -20.51 17.07
CA THR A 293 -32.50 -20.25 15.64
C THR A 293 -31.52 -19.16 15.19
N LEU A 294 -30.68 -19.48 14.21
CA LEU A 294 -29.68 -18.60 13.62
C LEU A 294 -29.78 -18.58 12.09
N THR A 295 -29.04 -17.69 11.45
CA THR A 295 -29.12 -17.38 10.02
C THR A 295 -27.75 -17.51 9.33
N ARG A 296 -27.73 -17.97 8.06
CA ARG A 296 -26.54 -18.04 7.17
C ARG A 296 -26.76 -17.37 5.81
N TYR A 297 -25.67 -17.00 5.15
CA TYR A 297 -25.66 -16.69 3.72
C TYR A 297 -25.85 -17.98 2.88
N TYR A 298 -26.64 -17.90 1.81
CA TYR A 298 -26.92 -18.99 0.89
C TYR A 298 -27.50 -18.45 -0.45
N ALA A 299 -26.63 -18.23 -1.44
CA ALA A 299 -27.06 -17.79 -2.76
C ALA A 299 -27.84 -18.87 -3.53
N MET A 300 -28.90 -18.47 -4.23
CA MET A 300 -29.74 -19.32 -5.09
C MET A 300 -29.09 -19.56 -6.47
N TRP A 301 -27.80 -19.90 -6.46
CA TRP A 301 -26.94 -20.03 -7.63
C TRP A 301 -26.02 -21.26 -7.51
N ASN A 302 -25.61 -21.87 -8.61
CA ASN A 302 -24.66 -23.01 -8.65
C ASN A 302 -23.89 -23.11 -9.98
N LYS A 303 -23.72 -21.96 -10.65
CA LYS A 303 -23.01 -21.77 -11.92
C LYS A 303 -21.92 -20.70 -11.71
N PRO A 304 -20.98 -20.49 -12.64
CA PRO A 304 -20.13 -19.30 -12.62
C PRO A 304 -20.96 -18.02 -12.44
N ARG A 305 -20.53 -17.09 -11.58
CA ARG A 305 -21.10 -15.75 -11.43
C ARG A 305 -20.98 -15.02 -12.76
N PRO A 306 -22.06 -14.52 -13.38
CA PRO A 306 -21.98 -13.91 -14.72
C PRO A 306 -21.00 -12.74 -14.79
N GLU A 307 -20.88 -11.93 -13.73
CA GLU A 307 -19.96 -10.79 -13.65
C GLU A 307 -18.47 -11.16 -13.51
N SER A 308 -18.16 -12.43 -13.27
CA SER A 308 -16.80 -12.97 -13.08
C SER A 308 -16.66 -14.39 -13.68
N SER A 309 -17.42 -14.68 -14.74
CA SER A 309 -17.73 -16.07 -15.15
C SER A 309 -16.53 -16.83 -15.75
N THR A 310 -15.62 -16.13 -16.44
CA THR A 310 -14.35 -16.72 -16.88
C THR A 310 -13.45 -17.12 -15.70
N LEU A 311 -13.30 -16.24 -14.71
CA LEU A 311 -12.48 -16.46 -13.51
C LEU A 311 -13.04 -17.59 -12.64
N ASP A 312 -14.36 -17.61 -12.40
CA ASP A 312 -15.03 -18.70 -11.67
C ASP A 312 -14.80 -20.06 -12.35
N LYS A 313 -14.85 -20.14 -13.69
CA LYS A 313 -14.55 -21.38 -14.44
C LYS A 313 -13.09 -21.81 -14.32
N GLU A 314 -12.16 -20.85 -14.34
CA GLU A 314 -10.73 -21.09 -14.20
C GLU A 314 -10.38 -21.60 -12.80
N LEU A 315 -10.90 -20.98 -11.74
CA LEU A 315 -10.78 -21.45 -10.35
C LEU A 315 -11.40 -22.85 -10.17
N ALA A 316 -12.50 -23.13 -10.85
CA ALA A 316 -13.13 -24.44 -10.84
C ALA A 316 -12.47 -25.46 -11.80
N SER A 317 -11.40 -25.14 -12.53
CA SER A 317 -10.79 -26.00 -13.56
C SER A 317 -10.45 -27.40 -13.03
N ASN A 318 -9.63 -27.45 -11.97
CA ASN A 318 -9.10 -28.65 -11.31
C ASN A 318 -10.16 -29.51 -10.60
N ILE A 319 -11.40 -29.05 -10.46
CA ILE A 319 -12.47 -29.77 -9.76
C ILE A 319 -13.15 -30.77 -10.73
N SER A 320 -12.65 -31.99 -10.84
CA SER A 320 -13.11 -32.96 -11.86
C SER A 320 -14.60 -33.31 -11.86
N SER A 321 -15.30 -33.21 -10.72
CA SER A 321 -16.72 -33.59 -10.60
C SER A 321 -17.67 -32.39 -10.79
N LEU A 322 -18.65 -32.53 -11.69
CA LEU A 322 -19.69 -31.53 -11.93
C LEU A 322 -20.43 -31.11 -10.64
N THR A 323 -20.80 -32.08 -9.79
CA THR A 323 -21.48 -31.80 -8.51
C THR A 323 -20.57 -31.02 -7.55
N LYS A 324 -19.25 -31.28 -7.57
CA LYS A 324 -18.28 -30.48 -6.80
C LYS A 324 -18.12 -29.07 -7.39
N LYS A 325 -18.09 -28.90 -8.72
CA LYS A 325 -18.09 -27.56 -9.37
C LYS A 325 -19.35 -26.77 -8.99
N GLN A 326 -20.53 -27.39 -9.10
CA GLN A 326 -21.81 -26.76 -8.71
C GLN A 326 -21.85 -26.37 -7.23
N LYS A 327 -21.29 -27.18 -6.33
CA LYS A 327 -21.12 -26.79 -4.92
C LYS A 327 -20.18 -25.59 -4.80
N PHE A 328 -18.96 -25.67 -5.35
CA PHE A 328 -17.97 -24.59 -5.31
C PHE A 328 -18.55 -23.25 -5.81
N TYR A 329 -19.21 -23.25 -6.98
CA TYR A 329 -19.90 -22.08 -7.52
C TYR A 329 -20.98 -21.50 -6.58
N ARG A 330 -21.66 -22.35 -5.80
CA ARG A 330 -22.62 -21.89 -4.78
C ARG A 330 -21.93 -21.28 -3.57
N GLU A 331 -20.83 -21.86 -3.09
CA GLU A 331 -20.05 -21.29 -1.98
C GLU A 331 -19.47 -19.93 -2.41
N VAL A 332 -18.93 -19.83 -3.65
CA VAL A 332 -18.48 -18.58 -4.29
C VAL A 332 -19.60 -17.53 -4.33
N ALA A 333 -20.76 -17.84 -4.91
CA ALA A 333 -21.88 -16.89 -4.98
C ALA A 333 -22.44 -16.51 -3.60
N SER A 334 -22.40 -17.42 -2.62
CA SER A 334 -22.79 -17.13 -1.23
C SER A 334 -21.75 -16.28 -0.49
N THR A 335 -20.50 -16.27 -0.97
CA THR A 335 -19.47 -15.36 -0.46
C THR A 335 -19.73 -13.94 -0.95
N ALA A 336 -20.15 -13.76 -2.21
CA ALA A 336 -20.62 -12.47 -2.71
C ALA A 336 -21.90 -11.98 -2.00
N GLU A 337 -22.77 -12.89 -1.53
CA GLU A 337 -23.89 -12.54 -0.66
C GLU A 337 -23.46 -12.03 0.73
N SER A 338 -22.27 -12.40 1.21
CA SER A 338 -21.73 -11.91 2.47
C SER A 338 -21.14 -10.49 2.40
N GLY A 339 -20.93 -9.96 1.19
CA GLY A 339 -20.15 -8.74 0.95
C GLY A 339 -18.63 -8.88 1.20
N TRP A 340 -18.18 -10.05 1.68
CA TRP A 340 -16.77 -10.36 1.94
C TRP A 340 -16.20 -11.34 0.89
N ASP A 341 -16.60 -11.21 -0.38
CA ASP A 341 -15.96 -11.86 -1.52
C ASP A 341 -14.59 -11.22 -1.80
N PHE A 342 -13.45 -11.88 -1.57
CA PHE A 342 -13.25 -13.14 -0.81
C PHE A 342 -12.33 -12.92 0.40
N SER A 343 -12.41 -13.82 1.37
CA SER A 343 -11.65 -13.80 2.64
C SER A 343 -11.30 -15.22 3.07
N THR A 344 -10.14 -15.40 3.71
CA THR A 344 -9.79 -16.65 4.40
C THR A 344 -10.75 -17.02 5.52
N ARG A 345 -11.63 -16.10 5.96
CA ARG A 345 -12.78 -16.35 6.86
C ARG A 345 -13.68 -17.49 6.37
N TRP A 346 -13.83 -17.63 5.06
CA TRP A 346 -14.79 -18.53 4.43
C TRP A 346 -14.19 -19.87 3.96
N MET A 347 -12.87 -20.06 4.12
CA MET A 347 -12.10 -21.18 3.56
C MET A 347 -11.72 -22.19 4.65
N ARG A 348 -11.99 -23.49 4.44
CA ARG A 348 -11.55 -24.54 5.39
C ARG A 348 -10.03 -24.66 5.44
N HIS A 349 -9.34 -24.42 4.32
CA HIS A 349 -7.88 -24.34 4.22
C HIS A 349 -7.49 -23.04 3.52
N HIS A 350 -6.80 -22.15 4.25
CA HIS A 350 -6.51 -20.78 3.82
C HIS A 350 -5.60 -20.64 2.58
N VAL A 351 -4.98 -21.73 2.12
CA VAL A 351 -4.15 -21.81 0.90
C VAL A 351 -4.86 -22.45 -0.29
N ASP A 352 -6.12 -22.90 -0.14
CA ASP A 352 -6.88 -23.57 -1.21
C ASP A 352 -8.27 -22.94 -1.36
N PHE A 353 -8.42 -22.13 -2.42
CA PHE A 353 -9.66 -21.43 -2.75
C PHE A 353 -10.83 -22.38 -3.04
N THR A 354 -10.57 -23.62 -3.47
CA THR A 354 -11.63 -24.61 -3.70
C THR A 354 -12.29 -25.08 -2.40
N THR A 355 -11.71 -24.74 -1.24
CA THR A 355 -12.24 -25.05 0.11
C THR A 355 -13.15 -23.97 0.70
N LEU A 356 -13.58 -22.99 -0.12
CA LEU A 356 -14.69 -22.09 0.22
C LEU A 356 -15.91 -22.91 0.69
N ALA A 357 -16.49 -22.48 1.81
CA ALA A 357 -17.56 -23.21 2.49
C ALA A 357 -18.54 -22.27 3.22
N THR A 358 -18.80 -21.09 2.66
CA THR A 358 -19.64 -20.01 3.21
C THR A 358 -21.04 -20.48 3.64
N THR A 359 -21.68 -21.38 2.89
CA THR A 359 -22.99 -21.96 3.27
C THR A 359 -22.92 -22.91 4.47
N SER A 360 -21.71 -23.26 4.92
CA SER A 360 -21.41 -24.11 6.06
C SER A 360 -20.94 -23.30 7.28
N ILE A 361 -21.20 -22.00 7.32
CA ILE A 361 -20.85 -21.10 8.43
C ILE A 361 -22.13 -20.39 8.89
N LEU A 362 -22.26 -20.18 10.20
CA LEU A 362 -23.15 -19.21 10.81
C LEU A 362 -22.35 -17.94 11.10
N PRO A 363 -22.51 -16.88 10.29
CA PRO A 363 -21.72 -15.66 10.46
C PRO A 363 -22.22 -14.86 11.66
N VAL A 364 -21.30 -14.44 12.53
CA VAL A 364 -21.64 -13.65 13.71
C VAL A 364 -22.25 -12.29 13.34
N ASP A 365 -21.67 -11.64 12.33
CA ASP A 365 -22.07 -10.34 11.79
C ASP A 365 -23.45 -10.39 11.15
N LEU A 366 -23.75 -11.39 10.31
CA LEU A 366 -25.09 -11.60 9.77
C LEU A 366 -26.15 -11.70 10.87
N ASN A 367 -25.86 -12.45 11.94
CA ASN A 367 -26.81 -12.60 13.04
C ASN A 367 -26.92 -11.32 13.89
N ALA A 368 -25.87 -10.51 13.98
CA ALA A 368 -25.94 -9.15 14.54
C ALA A 368 -26.77 -8.20 13.67
N PHE A 369 -26.70 -8.29 12.33
CA PHE A 369 -27.55 -7.52 11.42
C PHE A 369 -29.02 -7.92 11.53
N ILE A 370 -29.34 -9.22 11.65
CA ILE A 370 -30.72 -9.67 11.91
C ILE A 370 -31.19 -9.24 13.32
N LEU A 371 -30.32 -9.21 14.33
CA LEU A 371 -30.67 -8.63 15.64
C LEU A 371 -30.97 -7.12 15.53
N GLY A 372 -30.14 -6.37 14.79
CA GLY A 372 -30.38 -4.96 14.47
C GLY A 372 -31.74 -4.75 13.79
N MET A 373 -32.02 -5.51 12.74
CA MET A 373 -33.32 -5.51 12.06
C MET A 373 -34.49 -5.83 12.99
N GLU A 374 -34.35 -6.81 13.90
CA GLU A 374 -35.39 -7.14 14.88
C GLU A 374 -35.61 -6.02 15.91
N LEU A 375 -34.57 -5.25 16.26
CA LEU A 375 -34.68 -4.06 17.11
C LEU A 375 -35.27 -2.85 16.36
N ASP A 376 -34.83 -2.60 15.12
CA ASP A 376 -35.29 -1.51 14.27
C ASP A 376 -36.77 -1.68 13.89
N ILE A 377 -37.21 -2.87 13.49
CA ILE A 377 -38.63 -3.15 13.25
C ILE A 377 -39.44 -2.97 14.54
N SER A 378 -38.90 -3.35 15.70
CA SER A 378 -39.57 -3.14 16.99
C SER A 378 -39.70 -1.65 17.33
N PHE A 379 -38.68 -0.84 17.05
CA PHE A 379 -38.66 0.60 17.28
C PHE A 379 -39.60 1.34 16.32
N LEU A 380 -39.47 1.08 15.01
CA LEU A 380 -40.28 1.69 13.96
C LEU A 380 -41.77 1.38 14.16
N ALA A 381 -42.12 0.11 14.41
CA ALA A 381 -43.50 -0.26 14.72
C ALA A 381 -44.06 0.46 15.96
N ASN A 382 -43.23 0.68 16.98
CA ASN A 382 -43.66 1.40 18.19
C ASN A 382 -43.97 2.87 17.92
N VAL A 383 -43.12 3.58 17.15
CA VAL A 383 -43.34 5.00 16.83
C VAL A 383 -44.46 5.20 15.80
N THR A 384 -44.74 4.21 14.94
CA THR A 384 -45.89 4.25 14.01
C THR A 384 -47.19 3.70 14.61
N GLY A 385 -47.20 3.34 15.90
CA GLY A 385 -48.40 2.91 16.65
C GLY A 385 -48.78 1.43 16.54
N ASP A 386 -47.99 0.57 15.86
CA ASP A 386 -48.22 -0.87 15.85
C ASP A 386 -47.50 -1.57 17.02
N TYR A 387 -48.13 -1.48 18.18
CA TYR A 387 -47.65 -2.14 19.40
C TYR A 387 -47.65 -3.67 19.31
N THR A 388 -48.41 -4.27 18.38
CA THR A 388 -48.46 -5.73 18.19
C THR A 388 -47.22 -6.24 17.47
N ILE A 389 -46.85 -5.57 16.38
CA ILE A 389 -45.59 -5.82 15.66
C ILE A 389 -44.41 -5.47 16.57
N SER A 390 -44.43 -4.33 17.26
CA SER A 390 -43.39 -3.98 18.25
C SER A 390 -43.17 -5.07 19.30
N LYS A 391 -44.24 -5.51 20.00
CA LYS A 391 -44.15 -6.56 21.03
C LYS A 391 -43.66 -7.91 20.47
N ARG A 392 -44.01 -8.24 19.22
CA ARG A 392 -43.52 -9.43 18.50
C ARG A 392 -42.02 -9.34 18.22
N PHE A 393 -41.55 -8.24 17.65
CA PHE A 393 -40.15 -8.06 17.25
C PHE A 393 -39.22 -7.83 18.45
N SER A 394 -39.69 -7.13 19.49
CA SER A 394 -39.07 -7.11 20.82
C SER A 394 -38.87 -8.51 21.42
N LYS A 395 -39.77 -9.47 21.15
CA LYS A 395 -39.57 -10.87 21.58
C LYS A 395 -38.55 -11.59 20.71
N ALA A 396 -38.54 -11.34 19.40
CA ALA A 396 -37.58 -11.92 18.46
C ALA A 396 -36.14 -11.50 18.80
N SER A 397 -35.88 -10.19 18.94
CA SER A 397 -34.56 -9.65 19.26
C SER A 397 -33.99 -10.20 20.57
N ARG A 398 -34.81 -10.35 21.62
CA ARG A 398 -34.40 -10.99 22.89
C ARG A 398 -34.05 -12.47 22.74
N VAL A 399 -34.71 -13.21 21.83
CA VAL A 399 -34.36 -14.60 21.52
C VAL A 399 -33.07 -14.66 20.69
N ARG A 400 -32.87 -13.73 19.74
CA ARG A 400 -31.66 -13.70 18.92
C ARG A 400 -30.43 -13.21 19.69
N LYS A 401 -30.55 -12.23 20.60
CA LYS A 401 -29.46 -11.82 21.50
C LYS A 401 -28.94 -13.03 22.29
N LYS A 402 -29.85 -13.79 22.91
CA LYS A 402 -29.52 -15.04 23.61
C LYS A 402 -28.85 -16.08 22.69
N ALA A 403 -29.29 -16.21 21.44
CA ALA A 403 -28.64 -17.11 20.49
C ALA A 403 -27.21 -16.68 20.12
N ILE A 404 -26.94 -15.37 20.03
CA ILE A 404 -25.59 -14.82 19.81
C ILE A 404 -24.71 -15.02 21.05
N GLU A 405 -25.27 -14.80 22.24
CA GLU A 405 -24.63 -15.00 23.54
C GLU A 405 -24.29 -16.48 23.81
N SER A 406 -25.16 -17.43 23.44
CA SER A 406 -24.91 -18.87 23.62
C SER A 406 -23.99 -19.48 22.56
N VAL A 407 -24.14 -19.12 21.27
CA VAL A 407 -23.47 -19.87 20.17
C VAL A 407 -22.13 -19.25 19.76
N PHE A 408 -22.04 -17.92 19.70
CA PHE A 408 -20.87 -17.23 19.15
C PHE A 408 -19.90 -16.70 20.22
N TRP A 409 -20.39 -16.29 21.39
CA TRP A 409 -19.51 -15.76 22.45
C TRP A 409 -18.49 -16.81 22.90
N ASN A 410 -17.27 -16.35 23.19
CA ASN A 410 -16.18 -17.17 23.70
C ASN A 410 -15.49 -16.46 24.85
N GLU A 411 -15.86 -16.85 26.06
CA GLU A 411 -15.43 -16.21 27.32
C GLU A 411 -13.91 -16.21 27.53
N LYS A 412 -13.18 -17.19 26.96
CA LYS A 412 -11.70 -17.27 27.03
C LYS A 412 -11.01 -16.20 26.18
N THR A 413 -11.62 -15.80 25.06
CA THR A 413 -11.05 -14.82 24.12
C THR A 413 -11.68 -13.43 24.25
N GLY A 414 -12.86 -13.31 24.86
CA GLY A 414 -13.59 -12.04 24.95
C GLY A 414 -14.10 -11.55 23.58
N GLN A 415 -14.45 -12.49 22.69
CA GLN A 415 -14.90 -12.24 21.32
C GLN A 415 -16.14 -13.07 21.00
N TRP A 416 -16.87 -12.69 19.95
CA TRP A 416 -17.82 -13.57 19.30
C TRP A 416 -17.19 -14.17 18.04
N HIS A 417 -17.18 -15.49 17.87
CA HIS A 417 -16.63 -16.15 16.68
C HIS A 417 -17.73 -16.73 15.80
N ASP A 418 -17.48 -16.81 14.49
CA ASP A 418 -18.33 -17.57 13.56
C ASP A 418 -18.42 -19.04 13.97
N TYR A 419 -19.57 -19.68 13.78
CA TYR A 419 -19.76 -21.11 14.07
C TYR A 419 -19.78 -21.94 12.78
N TRP A 420 -18.88 -22.91 12.65
CA TRP A 420 -18.78 -23.79 11.50
C TRP A 420 -19.73 -24.98 11.61
N LEU A 421 -20.58 -25.18 10.61
CA LEU A 421 -21.51 -26.29 10.53
C LEU A 421 -20.80 -27.56 10.07
N SER A 422 -21.23 -28.70 10.63
CA SER A 422 -20.65 -30.02 10.44
C SER A 422 -21.15 -30.71 9.16
N ASN A 423 -22.37 -30.40 8.71
CA ASN A 423 -22.93 -30.96 7.47
C ASN A 423 -23.88 -29.98 6.77
N ASN A 424 -23.53 -29.55 5.54
CA ASN A 424 -24.30 -28.55 4.79
C ASN A 424 -25.32 -29.11 3.78
N SER A 425 -25.51 -30.42 3.70
CA SER A 425 -26.27 -31.11 2.63
C SER A 425 -27.81 -31.11 2.76
N LYS A 426 -28.39 -30.50 3.80
CA LYS A 426 -29.84 -30.54 4.09
C LYS A 426 -30.48 -29.14 4.11
N CYS A 427 -31.76 -29.07 3.70
CA CYS A 427 -32.52 -27.82 3.67
C CYS A 427 -32.86 -27.27 5.06
N MET A 428 -33.05 -28.14 6.06
CA MET A 428 -32.97 -27.77 7.47
C MET A 428 -31.73 -28.41 8.08
N ILE A 429 -30.91 -27.59 8.74
CA ILE A 429 -29.78 -28.05 9.55
C ILE A 429 -30.19 -27.92 11.01
N ASN A 430 -30.31 -29.07 11.66
CA ASN A 430 -30.43 -29.21 13.11
C ASN A 430 -29.09 -29.78 13.60
N GLU A 431 -28.24 -28.94 14.19
CA GLU A 431 -26.89 -29.31 14.63
C GLU A 431 -26.76 -29.13 16.14
N THR A 432 -26.05 -30.03 16.82
CA THR A 432 -25.70 -29.86 18.24
C THR A 432 -24.54 -28.89 18.36
N TRP A 433 -24.58 -27.98 19.32
CA TRP A 433 -23.47 -27.07 19.58
C TRP A 433 -22.24 -27.83 20.11
N GLU A 434 -21.09 -27.59 19.51
CA GLU A 434 -19.80 -28.10 19.98
C GLU A 434 -18.76 -26.97 19.99
N ALA A 435 -18.07 -26.74 21.12
CA ALA A 435 -17.10 -25.66 21.26
C ALA A 435 -15.98 -25.67 20.19
N ARG A 436 -15.60 -26.86 19.70
CA ARG A 436 -14.58 -27.03 18.64
C ARG A 436 -14.99 -26.48 17.26
N ASN A 437 -16.28 -26.22 17.06
CA ASN A 437 -16.82 -25.69 15.80
C ASN A 437 -16.84 -24.15 15.76
N GLN A 438 -16.56 -23.45 16.87
CA GLN A 438 -16.25 -22.01 16.80
C GLN A 438 -14.96 -21.79 16.00
N ASN A 439 -14.94 -20.77 15.14
CA ASN A 439 -13.75 -20.38 14.40
C ASN A 439 -12.63 -19.96 15.37
N GLN A 440 -11.43 -20.52 15.21
CA GLN A 440 -10.28 -20.22 16.10
C GLN A 440 -9.42 -19.06 15.58
N LYS A 441 -9.70 -18.55 14.38
CA LYS A 441 -9.03 -17.37 13.80
C LYS A 441 -9.74 -16.08 14.18
N VAL A 442 -8.96 -15.02 14.40
CA VAL A 442 -9.48 -13.68 14.71
C VAL A 442 -9.73 -12.89 13.41
N PHE A 443 -10.96 -12.38 13.27
CA PHE A 443 -11.40 -11.53 12.17
C PHE A 443 -12.10 -10.28 12.74
N ALA A 444 -12.14 -9.18 11.98
CA ALA A 444 -12.83 -7.96 12.44
C ALA A 444 -14.35 -8.15 12.61
N SER A 445 -14.94 -9.14 11.94
CA SER A 445 -16.32 -9.58 12.15
C SER A 445 -16.61 -9.96 13.60
N ASN A 446 -15.60 -10.48 14.31
CA ASN A 446 -15.71 -10.90 15.71
C ASN A 446 -16.05 -9.76 16.68
N PHE A 447 -15.96 -8.50 16.21
CA PHE A 447 -16.20 -7.28 16.97
C PHE A 447 -17.44 -6.51 16.49
N ILE A 448 -18.05 -6.90 15.36
CA ILE A 448 -19.24 -6.24 14.80
C ILE A 448 -20.45 -6.25 15.75
N PRO A 449 -20.73 -7.29 16.58
CA PRO A 449 -21.87 -7.25 17.51
C PRO A 449 -21.84 -6.05 18.47
N LEU A 450 -20.67 -5.48 18.77
CA LEU A 450 -20.52 -4.27 19.58
C LEU A 450 -21.28 -3.06 18.99
N TRP A 451 -21.53 -3.04 17.68
CA TRP A 451 -22.33 -1.99 17.01
C TRP A 451 -23.78 -1.94 17.52
N ILE A 452 -24.33 -3.04 18.03
CA ILE A 452 -25.71 -3.11 18.52
C ILE A 452 -25.80 -2.62 19.97
N GLU A 453 -26.79 -1.75 20.25
CA GLU A 453 -27.03 -1.09 21.55
C GLU A 453 -27.05 -2.06 22.74
N SER A 454 -27.66 -3.23 22.57
CA SER A 454 -27.74 -4.27 23.61
C SER A 454 -26.40 -4.93 23.98
N PHE A 455 -25.33 -4.63 23.26
CA PHE A 455 -23.96 -5.07 23.57
C PHE A 455 -23.05 -3.90 23.99
N HIS A 456 -23.08 -2.74 23.32
CA HIS A 456 -22.27 -1.58 23.79
C HIS A 456 -22.78 -0.89 25.06
N SER A 457 -24.02 -1.17 25.48
CA SER A 457 -24.53 -0.73 26.78
C SER A 457 -24.08 -1.60 27.96
N ASP A 458 -23.53 -2.80 27.69
CA ASP A 458 -23.03 -3.71 28.72
C ASP A 458 -21.54 -3.45 28.98
N GLY A 459 -21.23 -2.74 30.06
CA GLY A 459 -19.85 -2.38 30.40
C GLY A 459 -18.91 -3.58 30.61
N VAL A 460 -19.42 -4.75 31.03
CA VAL A 460 -18.59 -5.94 31.24
C VAL A 460 -18.24 -6.59 29.90
N VAL A 461 -19.19 -6.64 28.97
CA VAL A 461 -18.93 -7.08 27.59
C VAL A 461 -18.00 -6.09 26.88
N VAL A 462 -18.26 -4.78 26.96
CA VAL A 462 -17.41 -3.76 26.32
C VAL A 462 -15.97 -3.82 26.80
N ASP A 463 -15.72 -3.95 28.11
CA ASP A 463 -14.35 -4.03 28.65
C ASP A 463 -13.59 -5.26 28.10
N LYS A 464 -14.22 -6.44 28.10
CA LYS A 464 -13.66 -7.67 27.53
C LYS A 464 -13.36 -7.53 26.04
N VAL A 465 -14.33 -7.03 25.27
CA VAL A 465 -14.24 -6.85 23.81
C VAL A 465 -13.18 -5.82 23.44
N MET A 466 -13.11 -4.69 24.17
CA MET A 466 -12.08 -3.65 24.01
C MET A 466 -10.67 -4.21 24.28
N ARG A 467 -10.47 -4.90 25.41
CA ARG A 467 -9.17 -5.53 25.74
C ARG A 467 -8.79 -6.62 24.75
N SER A 468 -9.75 -7.37 24.23
CA SER A 468 -9.52 -8.37 23.20
C SER A 468 -9.15 -7.74 21.86
N LEU A 469 -9.85 -6.69 21.44
CA LEU A 469 -9.53 -5.92 20.22
C LEU A 469 -8.13 -5.31 20.31
N GLN A 470 -7.75 -4.74 21.45
CA GLN A 470 -6.42 -4.17 21.67
C GLN A 470 -5.30 -5.23 21.60
N LYS A 471 -5.57 -6.46 22.05
CA LYS A 471 -4.63 -7.60 21.98
C LYS A 471 -4.70 -8.40 20.68
N SER A 472 -5.73 -8.19 19.86
CA SER A 472 -6.02 -9.00 18.67
C SER A 472 -4.95 -8.91 17.59
N GLY A 473 -4.17 -7.83 17.56
CA GLY A 473 -3.29 -7.50 16.45
C GLY A 473 -4.00 -6.88 15.23
N LEU A 474 -5.34 -6.73 15.24
CA LEU A 474 -6.07 -6.10 14.14
C LEU A 474 -5.97 -4.56 14.12
N VAL A 475 -5.64 -3.92 15.25
CA VAL A 475 -5.61 -2.44 15.34
C VAL A 475 -4.21 -1.93 14.97
N HIS A 476 -4.14 -1.12 13.91
CA HIS A 476 -2.90 -0.56 13.37
C HIS A 476 -2.95 0.98 13.25
N SER A 477 -1.82 1.55 12.86
CA SER A 477 -1.58 3.00 12.71
C SER A 477 -2.55 3.70 11.74
N ALA A 478 -3.13 2.98 10.79
CA ALA A 478 -4.04 3.52 9.78
C ALA A 478 -5.48 2.98 9.82
N GLY A 479 -5.79 2.05 10.74
CA GLY A 479 -7.14 1.49 10.92
C GLY A 479 -7.14 0.07 11.49
N ILE A 480 -8.30 -0.59 11.43
CA ILE A 480 -8.53 -1.98 11.81
C ILE A 480 -8.39 -2.88 10.57
N ALA A 481 -7.50 -3.87 10.62
CA ALA A 481 -7.36 -4.90 9.58
C ALA A 481 -8.59 -5.82 9.56
N THR A 482 -8.98 -6.30 8.38
CA THR A 482 -10.12 -7.23 8.25
C THR A 482 -9.81 -8.62 8.83
N SER A 483 -8.57 -9.09 8.72
CA SER A 483 -8.07 -10.33 9.33
C SER A 483 -6.59 -10.18 9.72
N LEU A 484 -6.01 -11.23 10.33
CA LEU A 484 -4.57 -11.36 10.56
C LEU A 484 -3.83 -12.15 9.48
N THR A 485 -4.53 -12.75 8.51
CA THR A 485 -3.91 -13.61 7.49
C THR A 485 -3.54 -12.77 6.27
N ASN A 486 -2.24 -12.61 5.98
CA ASN A 486 -1.77 -11.94 4.77
C ASN A 486 -1.85 -12.88 3.56
N SER A 487 -3.07 -13.12 3.08
CA SER A 487 -3.35 -14.01 1.95
C SER A 487 -2.88 -13.44 0.60
N GLY A 488 -2.58 -12.14 0.53
CA GLY A 488 -2.09 -11.47 -0.67
C GLY A 488 -0.62 -11.75 -1.05
N GLN A 489 0.13 -12.53 -0.27
CA GLN A 489 1.53 -12.91 -0.57
C GLN A 489 1.74 -14.42 -0.78
N GLN A 490 0.69 -15.22 -0.93
CA GLN A 490 0.80 -16.68 -1.04
C GLN A 490 0.26 -17.24 -2.36
N TRP A 491 1.19 -17.47 -3.29
CA TRP A 491 1.04 -18.05 -4.64
C TRP A 491 0.29 -17.19 -5.67
N PHE A 492 0.90 -17.09 -6.86
CA PHE A 492 0.56 -16.17 -7.95
C PHE A 492 -0.88 -16.26 -8.50
N VAL A 493 -1.62 -17.32 -8.18
CA VAL A 493 -3.03 -17.54 -8.57
C VAL A 493 -4.01 -17.20 -7.44
N LEU A 494 -3.61 -17.26 -6.16
CA LEU A 494 -4.47 -16.95 -5.01
C LEU A 494 -4.46 -15.47 -4.61
N CYS A 495 -3.32 -14.77 -4.80
CA CYS A 495 -3.20 -13.34 -4.52
C CYS A 495 -4.22 -12.47 -5.30
N TYR A 496 -4.71 -12.98 -6.43
CA TYR A 496 -5.70 -12.34 -7.31
C TYR A 496 -7.17 -12.49 -6.87
N PHE A 497 -7.47 -13.06 -5.70
CA PHE A 497 -8.88 -13.25 -5.28
C PHE A 497 -9.23 -12.78 -3.86
N LEU A 498 -8.27 -12.69 -2.95
CA LEU A 498 -8.57 -12.41 -1.53
C LEU A 498 -8.48 -10.90 -1.23
N TYR A 499 -9.63 -10.32 -0.92
CA TYR A 499 -9.90 -8.89 -0.75
C TYR A 499 -10.04 -8.50 0.73
N TRP A 500 -10.73 -9.34 1.49
CA TRP A 500 -11.20 -9.10 2.85
C TRP A 500 -10.28 -9.81 3.86
N ASP A 501 -8.99 -9.48 3.77
CA ASP A 501 -7.90 -10.03 4.59
C ASP A 501 -6.82 -8.95 4.81
N PHE A 502 -5.80 -9.26 5.63
CA PHE A 502 -4.64 -8.40 5.84
C PHE A 502 -3.89 -8.14 4.51
N PRO A 503 -3.41 -6.92 4.21
CA PRO A 503 -3.36 -5.71 5.05
C PRO A 503 -4.52 -4.73 4.83
N ASN A 504 -5.63 -5.16 4.24
CA ASN A 504 -6.74 -4.26 3.91
C ASN A 504 -7.61 -3.95 5.14
N GLY A 505 -8.02 -2.69 5.25
CA GLY A 505 -9.11 -2.20 6.10
C GLY A 505 -10.18 -1.53 5.24
N TRP A 506 -11.44 -1.79 5.58
CA TRP A 506 -12.60 -1.40 4.79
C TRP A 506 -13.51 -0.48 5.61
N ALA A 507 -13.97 0.63 5.02
CA ALA A 507 -14.70 1.67 5.74
C ALA A 507 -15.92 1.18 6.55
N PRO A 508 -16.76 0.24 6.05
CA PRO A 508 -17.83 -0.39 6.83
C PRO A 508 -17.40 -0.91 8.20
N ILE A 509 -16.27 -1.63 8.23
CA ILE A 509 -15.74 -2.34 9.41
C ILE A 509 -15.22 -1.35 10.44
N GLN A 510 -14.51 -0.31 9.98
CA GLN A 510 -14.04 0.76 10.85
C GLN A 510 -15.23 1.41 11.53
N HIS A 511 -16.22 1.83 10.74
CA HIS A 511 -17.37 2.57 11.22
C HIS A 511 -18.17 1.79 12.27
N MET A 512 -18.51 0.52 12.03
CA MET A 512 -19.29 -0.28 12.98
C MET A 512 -18.56 -0.47 14.33
N ILE A 513 -17.25 -0.74 14.31
CA ILE A 513 -16.47 -0.98 15.52
C ILE A 513 -16.19 0.34 16.26
N ILE A 514 -15.85 1.41 15.55
CA ILE A 514 -15.72 2.77 16.12
C ILE A 514 -17.03 3.16 16.80
N GLU A 515 -18.16 3.06 16.09
CA GLU A 515 -19.47 3.50 16.59
C GLU A 515 -19.94 2.69 17.81
N GLY A 516 -19.65 1.38 17.85
CA GLY A 516 -19.88 0.56 19.04
C GLY A 516 -19.02 0.98 20.24
N LEU A 517 -17.74 1.32 20.00
CA LEU A 517 -16.83 1.83 21.03
C LEU A 517 -17.23 3.23 21.54
N THR A 518 -17.62 4.15 20.64
CA THR A 518 -17.91 5.55 20.97
C THR A 518 -19.28 5.78 21.59
N ARG A 519 -20.26 4.90 21.31
CA ARG A 519 -21.58 4.89 21.98
C ARG A 519 -21.57 4.17 23.33
N SER A 520 -20.51 3.43 23.65
CA SER A 520 -20.43 2.68 24.91
C SER A 520 -20.38 3.58 26.16
N GLY A 521 -20.83 3.05 27.30
CA GLY A 521 -20.78 3.80 28.58
C GLY A 521 -19.37 4.04 29.11
N LEU A 522 -18.42 3.15 28.82
CA LEU A 522 -17.04 3.23 29.33
C LEU A 522 -16.29 4.43 28.73
N LYS A 523 -15.39 5.04 29.51
CA LYS A 523 -14.63 6.22 29.06
C LYS A 523 -13.45 5.79 28.16
N GLU A 524 -12.90 4.63 28.45
CA GLU A 524 -11.72 3.99 27.87
C GLU A 524 -12.02 3.52 26.44
N ALA A 525 -13.10 2.74 26.27
CA ALA A 525 -13.59 2.32 24.96
C ALA A 525 -13.95 3.53 24.08
N ARG A 526 -14.59 4.56 24.64
CA ARG A 526 -14.84 5.82 23.92
C ARG A 526 -13.56 6.56 23.53
N SER A 527 -12.45 6.37 24.22
CA SER A 527 -11.14 6.89 23.80
C SER A 527 -10.56 6.07 22.64
N MET A 528 -10.52 4.74 22.79
CA MET A 528 -10.05 3.83 21.74
C MET A 528 -10.82 4.03 20.42
N GLY A 529 -12.14 4.20 20.47
CA GLY A 529 -12.98 4.50 19.30
C GLY A 529 -12.60 5.83 18.63
N ARG A 530 -12.36 6.90 19.41
CA ARG A 530 -11.87 8.19 18.88
C ARG A 530 -10.47 8.07 18.25
N GLU A 531 -9.56 7.35 18.90
CA GLU A 531 -8.18 7.15 18.44
C GLU A 531 -8.15 6.42 17.10
N ILE A 532 -8.90 5.32 16.98
CA ILE A 532 -9.07 4.58 15.72
C ILE A 532 -9.72 5.46 14.63
N ALA A 533 -10.74 6.26 14.98
CA ALA A 533 -11.39 7.18 14.04
C ALA A 533 -10.45 8.27 13.52
N VAL A 534 -9.61 8.86 14.37
CA VAL A 534 -8.60 9.85 13.97
C VAL A 534 -7.56 9.23 13.03
N SER A 535 -7.08 8.02 13.34
CA SER A 535 -6.16 7.27 12.46
C SER A 535 -6.77 6.94 11.09
N TRP A 536 -8.04 6.54 11.07
CA TRP A 536 -8.77 6.28 9.82
C TRP A 536 -8.99 7.56 9.00
N LEU A 537 -9.42 8.65 9.64
CA LEU A 537 -9.61 9.96 9.00
C LEU A 537 -8.29 10.52 8.46
N ARG A 538 -7.17 10.43 9.21
CA ARG A 538 -5.83 10.84 8.73
C ARG A 538 -5.43 10.02 7.49
N THR A 539 -5.66 8.70 7.50
CA THR A 539 -5.35 7.82 6.38
C THR A 539 -6.15 8.14 5.12
N ASN A 540 -7.45 8.37 5.26
CA ASN A 540 -8.32 8.80 4.16
C ASN A 540 -7.86 10.17 3.61
N TYR A 541 -7.60 11.13 4.51
CA TYR A 541 -7.17 12.48 4.16
C TYR A 541 -5.82 12.51 3.42
N VAL A 542 -4.80 11.83 3.93
CA VAL A 542 -3.47 11.78 3.31
C VAL A 542 -3.52 11.07 1.96
N THR A 543 -4.28 9.97 1.85
CA THR A 543 -4.48 9.28 0.56
C THR A 543 -5.18 10.17 -0.46
N PHE A 544 -6.20 10.95 -0.04
CA PHE A 544 -6.86 11.93 -0.90
C PHE A 544 -5.92 13.09 -1.28
N LYS A 545 -5.12 13.61 -0.35
CA LYS A 545 -4.13 14.67 -0.64
C LYS A 545 -3.10 14.22 -1.69
N LYS A 546 -2.66 12.95 -1.63
CA LYS A 546 -1.79 12.30 -2.64
C LYS A 546 -2.50 12.07 -3.99
N THR A 547 -3.60 11.32 -3.98
CA THR A 547 -4.23 10.73 -5.19
C THR A 547 -5.38 11.55 -5.80
N LYS A 548 -5.86 12.58 -5.10
CA LYS A 548 -7.03 13.41 -5.43
C LYS A 548 -8.38 12.66 -5.52
N THR A 549 -8.43 11.39 -5.12
CA THR A 549 -9.65 10.59 -5.09
C THR A 549 -9.81 9.83 -3.77
N MET A 550 -11.02 9.38 -3.49
CA MET A 550 -11.36 8.50 -2.38
C MET A 550 -11.33 7.05 -2.86
N HIS A 551 -10.85 6.12 -2.03
CA HIS A 551 -10.64 4.72 -2.42
C HIS A 551 -11.64 3.80 -1.75
N GLU A 552 -11.92 2.67 -2.38
CA GLU A 552 -12.73 1.56 -1.87
C GLU A 552 -12.22 1.04 -0.52
N LYS A 553 -10.90 0.80 -0.43
CA LYS A 553 -10.21 0.11 0.66
C LYS A 553 -8.84 0.75 0.90
N TYR A 554 -8.31 0.62 2.13
CA TYR A 554 -7.06 1.24 2.55
C TYR A 554 -6.12 0.20 3.17
N ASN A 555 -4.80 0.36 3.02
CA ASN A 555 -3.82 -0.47 3.73
C ASN A 555 -3.70 0.07 5.17
N VAL A 556 -3.91 -0.78 6.18
CA VAL A 556 -3.91 -0.33 7.58
C VAL A 556 -2.54 -0.34 8.27
N GLU A 557 -1.52 -0.93 7.63
CA GLU A 557 -0.13 -0.88 8.12
C GLU A 557 0.47 0.52 7.99
N LYS A 558 0.00 1.31 7.01
CA LYS A 558 0.63 2.58 6.59
C LYS A 558 -0.38 3.69 6.35
N CYS A 559 -0.24 4.79 7.08
CA CYS A 559 -1.08 5.96 6.86
C CYS A 559 -0.89 6.54 5.44
N GLY A 560 -2.02 6.80 4.77
CA GLY A 560 -2.01 7.43 3.44
C GLY A 560 -1.70 6.49 2.27
N PHE A 561 -2.07 5.20 2.36
CA PHE A 561 -2.01 4.21 1.28
C PHE A 561 -3.39 3.57 1.06
N PHE A 562 -3.78 3.37 -0.20
CA PHE A 562 -4.96 2.58 -0.56
C PHE A 562 -4.66 1.08 -0.52
N GLY A 563 -5.70 0.25 -0.42
CA GLY A 563 -5.61 -1.21 -0.35
C GLY A 563 -5.64 -1.88 -1.73
N GLY A 564 -5.23 -3.15 -1.80
CA GLY A 564 -5.05 -3.91 -3.04
C GLY A 564 -5.63 -5.33 -2.99
N GLY A 565 -5.14 -6.20 -3.88
CA GLY A 565 -5.57 -7.60 -3.99
C GLY A 565 -6.93 -7.79 -4.68
N GLY A 566 -7.19 -9.03 -5.10
CA GLY A 566 -8.50 -9.49 -5.62
C GLY A 566 -8.76 -9.31 -7.13
N GLU A 567 -9.94 -9.79 -7.56
CA GLU A 567 -10.30 -10.12 -8.95
C GLU A 567 -10.46 -8.94 -9.94
N TYR A 568 -10.34 -7.69 -9.49
CA TYR A 568 -10.43 -6.48 -10.31
C TYR A 568 -9.54 -5.36 -9.75
N VAL A 569 -9.16 -4.41 -10.61
CA VAL A 569 -8.32 -3.26 -10.24
C VAL A 569 -8.96 -2.39 -9.14
N PRO A 570 -8.19 -1.77 -8.23
CA PRO A 570 -8.74 -0.96 -7.12
C PRO A 570 -9.69 0.15 -7.58
N GLN A 571 -10.85 0.27 -6.92
CA GLN A 571 -11.92 1.18 -7.34
C GLN A 571 -11.91 2.52 -6.57
N THR A 572 -12.39 3.59 -7.22
CA THR A 572 -12.23 4.98 -6.75
C THR A 572 -13.53 5.79 -6.76
N GLY A 573 -13.51 6.93 -6.07
CA GLY A 573 -14.65 7.79 -5.76
C GLY A 573 -15.52 7.30 -4.58
N PHE A 574 -15.08 6.28 -3.85
CA PHE A 574 -15.98 5.23 -3.35
C PHE A 574 -17.06 5.65 -2.33
N GLY A 575 -18.31 5.25 -2.60
CA GLY A 575 -19.52 5.58 -1.83
C GLY A 575 -19.42 5.39 -0.32
N TRP A 576 -19.10 4.20 0.20
CA TRP A 576 -18.99 4.00 1.65
C TRP A 576 -17.84 4.80 2.29
N SER A 577 -16.77 5.13 1.55
CA SER A 577 -15.62 5.83 2.10
C SER A 577 -15.93 7.31 2.27
N ASN A 578 -16.62 7.89 1.29
CA ASN A 578 -17.24 9.22 1.40
C ASN A 578 -18.22 9.24 2.59
N GLY A 579 -19.06 8.22 2.67
CA GLY A 579 -20.09 8.06 3.69
C GLY A 579 -19.56 8.05 5.12
N VAL A 580 -18.62 7.14 5.38
CA VAL A 580 -17.97 6.97 6.68
C VAL A 580 -17.14 8.19 7.07
N VAL A 581 -16.40 8.81 6.14
CA VAL A 581 -15.64 10.03 6.48
C VAL A 581 -16.58 11.16 6.91
N LEU A 582 -17.69 11.41 6.21
CA LEU A 582 -18.64 12.45 6.61
C LEU A 582 -19.35 12.12 7.93
N ALA A 583 -19.70 10.85 8.17
CA ALA A 583 -20.33 10.40 9.40
C ALA A 583 -19.42 10.54 10.64
N LEU A 584 -18.16 10.10 10.54
CA LEU A 584 -17.18 10.25 11.62
C LEU A 584 -16.85 11.73 11.88
N LEU A 585 -16.80 12.57 10.84
CA LEU A 585 -16.64 14.01 11.02
C LEU A 585 -17.87 14.65 11.70
N GLU A 586 -19.10 14.24 11.41
CA GLU A 586 -20.29 14.69 12.18
C GLU A 586 -20.17 14.31 13.67
N GLU A 587 -19.77 13.08 13.96
CA GLU A 587 -19.69 12.54 15.32
C GLU A 587 -18.62 13.22 16.20
N PHE A 588 -17.44 13.51 15.65
CA PHE A 588 -16.32 14.08 16.43
C PHE A 588 -16.20 15.61 16.35
N VAL A 589 -16.78 16.27 15.35
CA VAL A 589 -16.81 17.74 15.29
C VAL A 589 -17.91 18.32 16.18
N SER A 590 -18.94 17.53 16.48
CA SER A 590 -20.00 17.90 17.44
C SER A 590 -19.56 17.73 18.91
N GLN A 591 -18.53 16.92 19.18
CA GLN A 591 -17.96 16.72 20.51
C GLN A 591 -16.64 17.49 20.67
N THR A 592 -16.65 18.65 21.35
CA THR A 592 -15.41 19.30 21.82
C THR A 592 -15.15 18.97 23.29
N PRO A 593 -14.17 18.09 23.62
CA PRO A 593 -13.63 18.03 24.97
C PRO A 593 -12.86 19.32 25.27
N LYS A 594 -12.82 19.73 26.55
CA LYS A 594 -11.83 20.70 27.01
C LYS A 594 -10.44 20.06 26.94
N THR A 595 -9.43 20.84 26.57
CA THR A 595 -8.03 20.41 26.56
C THR A 595 -7.58 20.01 27.98
N GLN A 596 -7.17 18.76 28.14
CA GLN A 596 -6.29 18.30 29.21
C GLN A 596 -5.11 17.55 28.54
N PRO A 597 -3.92 17.50 29.18
CA PRO A 597 -2.79 16.77 28.63
C PRO A 597 -3.10 15.28 28.49
N LEU A 598 -2.63 14.67 27.40
CA LEU A 598 -2.58 13.22 27.29
C LEU A 598 -1.53 12.68 28.27
N PRO A 599 -1.80 11.59 29.01
CA PRO A 599 -0.74 10.89 29.72
C PRO A 599 0.22 10.26 28.72
N SER A 600 1.52 10.28 29.03
CA SER A 600 2.56 9.71 28.18
C SER A 600 2.28 8.23 27.85
N PRO A 601 2.55 7.77 26.62
CA PRO A 601 2.58 6.34 26.32
C PRO A 601 3.54 5.63 27.27
N ALA A 602 3.16 4.47 27.80
CA ALA A 602 4.04 3.70 28.67
C ALA A 602 5.27 3.27 27.87
N THR A 603 6.46 3.66 28.31
CA THR A 603 7.72 3.34 27.65
C THR A 603 7.92 1.83 27.65
N LYS A 604 7.85 1.21 26.46
CA LYS A 604 8.45 -0.11 26.26
C LYS A 604 9.95 0.07 26.40
N GLY A 605 10.54 -0.49 27.46
CA GLY A 605 11.98 -0.68 27.54
C GLY A 605 12.47 -1.48 26.31
N PRO A 606 13.75 -1.32 25.92
CA PRO A 606 14.26 -1.92 24.69
C PRO A 606 14.11 -3.44 24.71
N GLY A 607 13.40 -3.97 23.72
CA GLY A 607 13.48 -5.39 23.40
C GLY A 607 14.92 -5.72 22.98
N THR A 608 15.43 -6.87 23.42
CA THR A 608 16.85 -7.24 23.23
C THR A 608 17.12 -7.61 21.77
N VAL A 609 17.35 -6.60 20.93
CA VAL A 609 17.72 -6.76 19.52
C VAL A 609 19.00 -7.59 19.43
N LYS A 610 18.90 -8.77 18.80
CA LYS A 610 20.04 -9.66 18.59
C LYS A 610 20.64 -9.40 17.22
N PHE A 611 21.95 -9.21 17.20
CA PHE A 611 22.71 -9.07 15.96
C PHE A 611 23.40 -10.40 15.67
N SER A 612 23.23 -10.91 14.46
CA SER A 612 23.96 -12.08 13.98
C SER A 612 24.74 -11.71 12.72
N PHE A 613 26.02 -12.08 12.72
CA PHE A 613 26.83 -12.02 11.52
C PHE A 613 26.60 -13.31 10.73
N PRO A 614 26.59 -13.29 9.38
CA PRO A 614 26.76 -14.53 8.63
C PRO A 614 28.07 -15.20 9.10
N PRO A 615 28.13 -16.54 9.15
CA PRO A 615 29.32 -17.23 9.66
C PRO A 615 30.54 -16.80 8.85
N SER A 616 31.61 -16.40 9.56
CA SER A 616 32.93 -16.40 8.96
C SER A 616 33.21 -17.81 8.46
N SER A 617 33.70 -17.92 7.23
CA SER A 617 34.68 -18.98 7.00
C SER A 617 35.86 -18.63 7.90
N ASP A 618 36.20 -19.50 8.85
CA ASP A 618 37.37 -19.33 9.74
C ASP A 618 38.69 -19.65 8.99
N SER A 619 38.75 -19.17 7.75
CA SER A 619 39.93 -18.96 6.94
C SER A 619 40.63 -17.68 7.41
N ASP A 620 41.95 -17.71 7.52
CA ASP A 620 42.81 -16.56 7.81
C ASP A 620 42.47 -15.31 6.98
N PRO A 621 42.76 -14.08 7.50
CA PRO A 621 42.40 -12.83 6.84
C PRO A 621 42.82 -12.81 5.37
N ILE A 622 41.81 -12.88 4.50
CA ILE A 622 41.99 -13.00 3.05
C ILE A 622 42.81 -11.80 2.57
N THR A 623 44.08 -12.07 2.29
CA THR A 623 45.04 -11.05 1.91
C THR A 623 44.75 -10.69 0.46
N ILE A 624 43.97 -9.63 0.23
CA ILE A 624 43.67 -9.13 -1.10
C ILE A 624 45.00 -8.88 -1.83
N PRO A 625 45.23 -9.49 -3.00
CA PRO A 625 46.47 -9.30 -3.75
C PRO A 625 46.65 -7.82 -4.10
N THR A 626 47.69 -7.21 -3.54
CA THR A 626 48.24 -5.97 -4.09
C THR A 626 48.77 -6.28 -5.48
N THR A 627 48.53 -5.39 -6.46
CA THR A 627 49.20 -5.56 -7.75
C THR A 627 50.71 -5.42 -7.55
N PRO A 628 51.55 -6.11 -8.35
CA PRO A 628 53.01 -5.96 -8.25
C PRO A 628 53.46 -4.49 -8.34
N LEU A 629 52.76 -3.69 -9.14
CA LEU A 629 52.96 -2.24 -9.22
C LEU A 629 52.66 -1.52 -7.89
N VAL A 630 51.51 -1.75 -7.25
CA VAL A 630 51.18 -1.10 -5.97
C VAL A 630 52.20 -1.46 -4.89
N THR A 631 52.57 -2.74 -4.77
CA THR A 631 53.61 -3.21 -3.82
C THR A 631 54.97 -2.56 -4.08
N PHE A 632 55.28 -2.26 -5.34
CA PHE A 632 56.50 -1.58 -5.73
C PHE A 632 56.45 -0.07 -5.46
N LEU A 633 55.33 0.59 -5.74
CA LEU A 633 55.13 2.01 -5.42
C LEU A 633 55.11 2.25 -3.91
N GLU A 634 54.65 1.30 -3.09
CA GLU A 634 54.81 1.33 -1.63
C GLU A 634 56.31 1.35 -1.22
N ARG A 635 57.20 0.63 -1.92
CA ARG A 635 58.65 0.68 -1.69
C ARG A 635 59.26 2.01 -2.12
N VAL A 636 58.91 2.51 -3.31
CA VAL A 636 59.35 3.84 -3.79
C VAL A 636 58.91 4.94 -2.81
N GLN A 637 57.67 4.86 -2.31
CA GLN A 637 57.11 5.73 -1.29
C GLN A 637 57.90 5.65 0.03
N GLU A 638 58.26 4.45 0.51
CA GLU A 638 59.08 4.29 1.72
C GLU A 638 60.50 4.85 1.56
N THR A 639 61.17 4.61 0.43
CA THR A 639 62.48 5.21 0.13
C THR A 639 62.38 6.74 0.06
N ALA A 640 61.38 7.29 -0.61
CA ALA A 640 61.16 8.74 -0.69
C ALA A 640 60.85 9.38 0.67
N LEU A 641 60.12 8.70 1.55
CA LEU A 641 59.88 9.15 2.93
C LEU A 641 61.19 9.22 3.74
N GLN A 642 62.08 8.22 3.57
CA GLN A 642 63.38 8.17 4.23
C GLN A 642 64.34 9.24 3.69
N THR A 643 64.41 9.44 2.37
CA THR A 643 65.34 10.37 1.72
C THR A 643 64.91 11.84 1.80
N PHE A 644 63.61 12.15 1.72
CA PHE A 644 63.11 13.53 1.70
C PHE A 644 62.51 14.01 3.03
N GLY A 645 62.16 13.09 3.94
CA GLY A 645 61.51 13.42 5.20
C GLY A 645 60.04 13.84 5.06
N LYS A 646 59.37 14.04 6.20
CA LYS A 646 57.90 14.19 6.27
C LYS A 646 57.37 15.55 5.78
N SER A 647 58.17 16.60 5.77
CA SER A 647 57.69 18.00 5.72
C SER A 647 57.08 18.44 4.38
N ASN A 648 57.31 17.71 3.29
CA ASN A 648 56.71 17.95 1.97
C ASN A 648 56.30 16.63 1.28
N PHE A 649 55.86 15.63 2.06
CA PHE A 649 55.62 14.28 1.57
C PHE A 649 54.12 13.94 1.50
N ASP A 650 53.55 13.86 0.29
CA ASP A 650 52.24 13.26 0.07
C ASP A 650 52.40 11.78 -0.35
N PRO A 651 52.00 10.79 0.46
CA PRO A 651 52.06 9.38 0.07
C PRO A 651 51.28 9.07 -1.21
N LYS A 652 50.17 9.79 -1.48
CA LYS A 652 49.37 9.60 -2.71
C LYS A 652 50.14 9.98 -3.97
N LEU A 653 51.05 10.96 -3.90
CA LEU A 653 51.88 11.36 -5.06
C LEU A 653 52.67 10.18 -5.63
N TYR A 654 53.20 9.31 -4.76
CA TYR A 654 54.03 8.17 -5.16
C TYR A 654 53.23 6.96 -5.66
N VAL A 655 52.01 6.73 -5.14
CA VAL A 655 51.14 5.64 -5.62
C VAL A 655 50.29 6.02 -6.84
N ASP A 656 50.29 7.30 -7.22
CA ASP A 656 49.74 7.81 -8.49
C ASP A 656 50.75 7.76 -9.65
N LEU A 657 52.02 7.39 -9.41
CA LEU A 657 53.05 7.33 -10.46
C LEU A 657 52.80 6.20 -11.47
N SER A 658 52.98 6.51 -12.75
CA SER A 658 52.87 5.56 -13.86
C SER A 658 54.26 5.20 -14.42
N LEU A 659 54.47 3.95 -14.83
CA LEU A 659 55.78 3.48 -15.32
C LEU A 659 56.05 3.87 -16.78
N LYS A 660 57.20 4.49 -17.06
CA LYS A 660 57.73 4.68 -18.43
C LYS A 660 58.19 3.38 -19.08
N THR A 661 58.61 2.41 -18.26
CA THR A 661 59.22 1.14 -18.69
C THR A 661 58.49 -0.07 -18.07
N ASP A 662 59.04 -1.29 -18.18
CA ASP A 662 58.50 -2.45 -17.45
C ASP A 662 58.87 -2.43 -15.96
N LEU A 663 58.06 -3.13 -15.15
CA LEU A 663 58.23 -3.16 -13.70
C LEU A 663 59.61 -3.68 -13.25
N LYS A 664 60.18 -4.67 -13.94
CA LYS A 664 61.47 -5.26 -13.54
C LYS A 664 62.64 -4.33 -13.81
N ALA A 665 62.58 -3.58 -14.91
CA ALA A 665 63.56 -2.52 -15.20
C ALA A 665 63.52 -1.43 -14.12
N ALA A 666 62.32 -1.01 -13.69
CA ALA A 666 62.17 -0.03 -12.61
C ALA A 666 62.62 -0.58 -11.24
N GLU A 667 62.30 -1.82 -10.88
CA GLU A 667 62.81 -2.46 -9.66
C GLU A 667 64.34 -2.54 -9.65
N ALA A 668 64.95 -2.91 -10.78
CA ALA A 668 66.40 -2.91 -10.94
C ALA A 668 66.99 -1.49 -10.89
N GLY A 669 66.25 -0.46 -11.33
CA GLY A 669 66.58 0.95 -11.12
C GLY A 669 66.61 1.33 -9.64
N LEU A 670 65.53 1.09 -8.89
CA LEU A 670 65.41 1.44 -7.47
C LEU A 670 66.55 0.83 -6.63
N ASN A 671 66.87 -0.44 -6.88
CA ASN A 671 67.95 -1.16 -6.19
C ASN A 671 69.37 -0.62 -6.49
N ARG A 672 69.53 0.33 -7.41
CA ARG A 672 70.79 1.02 -7.76
C ARG A 672 70.83 2.47 -7.29
N VAL A 673 69.77 3.00 -6.68
CA VAL A 673 69.71 4.39 -6.18
C VAL A 673 70.60 4.52 -4.94
N VAL A 674 71.56 5.45 -4.99
CA VAL A 674 72.33 5.87 -3.81
C VAL A 674 71.45 6.78 -2.95
N GLU A 675 71.46 6.59 -1.62
CA GLU A 675 70.63 7.27 -0.60
C GLU A 675 70.85 8.81 -0.52
N THR A 676 70.52 9.51 -1.61
CA THR A 676 70.73 10.95 -1.80
C THR A 676 69.51 11.57 -2.45
N GLY A 677 69.19 12.80 -2.04
CA GLY A 677 68.03 13.53 -2.54
C GLY A 677 68.15 14.00 -4.01
N SER A 678 69.28 13.77 -4.68
CA SER A 678 69.42 13.96 -6.14
C SER A 678 69.16 12.64 -6.87
N GLY A 679 69.88 11.56 -6.52
CA GLY A 679 69.76 10.26 -7.18
C GLY A 679 68.35 9.66 -7.15
N LEU A 680 67.59 9.89 -6.08
CA LEU A 680 66.19 9.44 -6.01
C LEU A 680 65.24 10.29 -6.91
N ARG A 681 65.57 11.56 -7.16
CA ARG A 681 64.84 12.42 -8.10
C ARG A 681 65.13 12.02 -9.55
N GLU A 682 66.41 11.88 -9.89
CA GLU A 682 66.89 11.39 -11.19
C GLU A 682 66.24 10.04 -11.53
N TYR A 683 66.19 9.12 -10.57
CA TYR A 683 65.49 7.84 -10.71
C TYR A 683 63.97 7.98 -10.96
N ILE A 684 63.27 8.86 -10.24
CA ILE A 684 61.83 9.09 -10.48
C ILE A 684 61.61 9.68 -11.88
N GLU A 685 62.47 10.60 -12.31
CA GLU A 685 62.43 11.24 -13.62
C GLU A 685 62.79 10.27 -14.77
N GLU A 686 63.68 9.30 -14.56
CA GLU A 686 64.01 8.25 -15.54
C GLU A 686 62.89 7.21 -15.69
N TYR A 687 62.36 6.68 -14.58
CA TYR A 687 61.50 5.48 -14.60
C TYR A 687 59.98 5.76 -14.58
N PHE A 688 59.52 6.95 -14.18
CA PHE A 688 58.09 7.25 -14.02
C PHE A 688 57.62 8.50 -14.79
N GLU A 689 56.37 8.46 -15.22
CA GLU A 689 55.59 9.62 -15.65
C GLU A 689 55.03 10.38 -14.45
N GLY A 690 54.61 11.63 -14.65
CA GLY A 690 54.02 12.45 -13.60
C GLY A 690 52.74 11.83 -13.02
N ALA A 691 52.53 12.03 -11.73
CA ALA A 691 51.34 11.56 -11.03
C ALA A 691 50.09 12.29 -11.55
N GLY A 692 49.32 11.62 -12.42
CA GLY A 692 48.17 12.16 -13.14
C GLY A 692 48.32 12.32 -14.65
N GLU A 693 49.50 12.04 -15.24
CA GLU A 693 49.68 12.01 -16.71
C GLU A 693 48.89 10.85 -17.37
N ASP A 694 48.43 9.89 -16.57
CA ASP A 694 47.48 8.85 -16.96
C ASP A 694 46.05 9.39 -17.24
N LEU A 695 45.78 10.67 -16.93
CA LEU A 695 44.58 11.41 -17.34
C LEU A 695 44.91 12.55 -18.31
N VAL A 696 44.48 12.42 -19.57
CA VAL A 696 44.60 13.49 -20.57
C VAL A 696 43.48 14.52 -20.44
N TYR A 697 43.74 15.76 -20.85
CA TYR A 697 42.69 16.77 -21.02
C TYR A 697 41.65 16.31 -22.05
N CYS A 698 40.37 16.54 -21.76
CA CYS A 698 39.26 16.22 -22.66
C CYS A 698 38.18 17.28 -22.47
N GLU A 699 37.86 18.03 -23.52
CA GLU A 699 36.77 19.01 -23.48
C GLU A 699 35.42 18.28 -23.45
N ALA A 700 34.50 18.77 -22.62
CA ALA A 700 33.16 18.21 -22.49
C ALA A 700 32.26 18.72 -23.63
N GLU A 701 31.78 17.83 -24.49
CA GLU A 701 31.04 18.16 -25.72
C GLU A 701 29.74 18.97 -25.47
N ASP A 702 29.19 18.91 -24.26
CA ASP A 702 27.99 19.63 -23.83
C ASP A 702 28.28 20.86 -22.94
N TYR A 703 29.55 21.28 -22.83
CA TYR A 703 29.94 22.51 -22.14
C TYR A 703 29.56 23.76 -22.94
N VAL A 704 28.96 24.75 -22.28
CA VAL A 704 28.57 26.04 -22.87
C VAL A 704 28.84 27.14 -21.86
N ALA A 705 29.80 28.03 -22.15
CA ALA A 705 30.36 29.00 -21.19
C ALA A 705 29.34 29.88 -20.44
N GLU A 706 28.18 30.19 -21.04
CA GLU A 706 27.01 30.69 -20.33
C GLU A 706 25.81 29.75 -20.57
N PRO A 707 25.57 28.75 -19.70
CA PRO A 707 24.60 27.70 -19.98
C PRO A 707 23.18 28.16 -19.66
N GLU A 708 22.24 27.86 -20.57
CA GLU A 708 20.82 28.14 -20.35
C GLU A 708 20.28 27.43 -19.09
N GLY A 709 19.59 28.14 -18.19
CA GLY A 709 18.88 27.46 -17.10
C GLY A 709 18.62 28.34 -15.89
N PHE A 710 19.52 28.26 -14.90
CA PHE A 710 19.46 29.06 -13.67
C PHE A 710 20.41 30.26 -13.71
N LEU A 711 21.62 30.10 -14.28
CA LEU A 711 22.61 31.18 -14.39
C LEU A 711 22.07 32.45 -15.07
N PRO A 712 21.38 32.36 -16.24
CA PRO A 712 20.74 33.52 -16.85
C PRO A 712 19.69 34.25 -15.98
N LYS A 713 19.17 33.59 -14.94
CA LYS A 713 18.13 34.11 -14.03
C LYS A 713 18.69 34.67 -12.73
N VAL A 714 20.00 34.54 -12.48
CA VAL A 714 20.67 35.20 -11.35
C VAL A 714 20.71 36.70 -11.65
N LYS A 715 20.00 37.49 -10.83
CA LYS A 715 19.82 38.94 -10.99
C LYS A 715 20.94 39.79 -10.38
N ASN A 716 21.63 39.26 -9.37
CA ASN A 716 22.79 39.92 -8.78
C ASN A 716 24.01 39.63 -9.67
N GLU A 717 24.65 40.67 -10.18
CA GLU A 717 25.74 40.56 -11.16
C GLU A 717 27.01 39.94 -10.58
N GLU A 718 27.34 40.23 -9.31
CA GLU A 718 28.48 39.66 -8.59
C GLU A 718 28.30 38.15 -8.36
N VAL A 719 27.12 37.75 -7.87
CA VAL A 719 26.76 36.34 -7.69
C VAL A 719 26.67 35.60 -9.04
N ARG A 720 26.21 36.26 -10.11
CA ARG A 720 26.21 35.69 -11.47
C ARG A 720 27.63 35.47 -11.98
N LYS A 721 28.52 36.46 -11.81
CA LYS A 721 29.94 36.38 -12.22
C LYS A 721 30.64 35.24 -11.48
N TRP A 722 30.52 35.19 -10.16
CA TRP A 722 31.07 34.11 -9.33
C TRP A 722 30.54 32.72 -9.73
N ALA A 723 29.25 32.61 -10.04
CA ALA A 723 28.65 31.34 -10.46
C ALA A 723 29.03 30.94 -11.90
N LEU A 724 29.38 31.89 -12.77
CA LEU A 724 30.01 31.63 -14.09
C LEU A 724 31.49 31.22 -13.93
N GLU A 725 32.23 31.84 -13.01
CA GLU A 725 33.60 31.42 -12.65
C GLU A 725 33.59 29.97 -12.14
N ILE A 726 32.64 29.59 -11.27
CA ILE A 726 32.45 28.18 -10.86
C ILE A 726 32.09 27.28 -12.04
N HIS A 727 31.18 27.70 -12.93
CA HIS A 727 30.82 26.90 -14.10
C HIS A 727 32.01 26.64 -15.03
N SER A 728 32.93 27.61 -15.18
CA SER A 728 34.14 27.43 -15.99
C SER A 728 35.08 26.33 -15.48
N LEU A 729 34.97 25.94 -14.21
CA LEU A 729 35.78 24.87 -13.63
C LEU A 729 35.44 23.48 -14.20
N TRP A 730 34.26 23.27 -14.81
CA TRP A 730 33.96 21.98 -15.45
C TRP A 730 34.95 21.65 -16.58
N GLY A 731 35.33 22.63 -17.40
CA GLY A 731 36.40 22.45 -18.40
C GLY A 731 37.74 22.10 -17.76
N ASN A 732 38.07 22.71 -16.61
CA ASN A 732 39.32 22.46 -15.89
C ASN A 732 39.36 21.11 -15.17
N LEU A 733 38.21 20.51 -14.84
CA LEU A 733 38.09 19.21 -14.15
C LEU A 733 37.80 18.03 -15.10
N SER A 734 37.42 18.31 -16.35
CA SER A 734 37.15 17.30 -17.38
C SER A 734 38.41 16.63 -17.91
N ARG A 735 38.46 15.29 -17.90
CA ARG A 735 39.59 14.47 -18.37
C ARG A 735 39.09 13.24 -19.14
N LYS A 736 40.00 12.52 -19.79
CA LYS A 736 39.79 11.15 -20.25
C LYS A 736 40.97 10.28 -19.84
N VAL A 737 40.72 8.99 -19.59
CA VAL A 737 41.79 8.03 -19.29
C VAL A 737 42.69 7.86 -20.52
N SER A 738 44.01 7.93 -20.31
CA SER A 738 45.00 7.82 -21.38
C SER A 738 44.90 6.48 -22.12
N GLY A 739 45.14 6.53 -23.43
CA GLY A 739 45.19 5.33 -24.27
C GLY A 739 46.35 4.38 -23.92
N GLU A 740 47.31 4.78 -23.08
CA GLU A 740 48.32 3.87 -22.55
C GLU A 740 47.77 2.98 -21.43
N VAL A 741 46.88 3.48 -20.57
CA VAL A 741 46.23 2.69 -19.49
C VAL A 741 45.50 1.47 -20.06
N TRP A 742 44.90 1.62 -21.24
CA TRP A 742 44.22 0.54 -21.97
C TRP A 742 45.18 -0.43 -22.67
N ARG A 743 46.39 0.00 -23.05
CA ARG A 743 47.39 -0.83 -23.76
C ARG A 743 48.40 -1.49 -22.82
N ARG A 744 48.62 -0.90 -21.66
CA ARG A 744 49.62 -1.27 -20.65
C ARG A 744 49.09 -1.13 -19.21
N PRO A 745 47.95 -1.75 -18.85
CA PRO A 745 47.40 -1.64 -17.50
C PRO A 745 48.37 -2.14 -16.40
N GLU A 746 49.40 -2.93 -16.75
CA GLU A 746 50.47 -3.31 -15.82
C GLU A 746 51.38 -2.16 -15.37
N ARG A 747 51.31 -0.99 -16.02
CA ARG A 747 52.15 0.20 -15.78
C ARG A 747 51.48 1.31 -14.97
N HIS A 748 50.16 1.27 -14.82
CA HIS A 748 49.37 2.36 -14.25
C HIS A 748 48.62 1.89 -12.99
N THR A 749 48.46 2.77 -12.00
CA THR A 749 47.52 2.53 -10.91
C THR A 749 46.11 3.02 -11.24
N LEU A 750 45.95 3.92 -12.22
CA LEU A 750 44.65 4.30 -12.75
C LEU A 750 44.01 3.11 -13.49
N LEU A 751 42.72 2.90 -13.27
CA LEU A 751 41.96 1.86 -13.96
C LEU A 751 41.42 2.39 -15.30
N PRO A 752 41.30 1.54 -16.34
CA PRO A 752 40.68 1.93 -17.59
C PRO A 752 39.22 2.36 -17.37
N LEU A 753 38.79 3.44 -18.02
CA LEU A 753 37.41 3.90 -18.06
C LEU A 753 37.05 4.32 -19.50
N PRO A 754 35.90 3.90 -20.06
CA PRO A 754 35.59 4.11 -21.48
C PRO A 754 35.28 5.57 -21.84
N GLU A 755 34.56 6.27 -20.96
CA GLU A 755 34.01 7.60 -21.24
C GLU A 755 34.80 8.73 -20.56
N LEU A 756 34.43 9.97 -20.87
CA LEU A 756 34.91 11.19 -20.20
C LEU A 756 34.68 11.13 -18.68
N VAL A 757 35.65 11.63 -17.92
CA VAL A 757 35.64 11.65 -16.45
C VAL A 757 35.72 13.07 -15.90
N MET A 758 35.06 13.30 -14.77
CA MET A 758 35.25 14.50 -13.95
C MET A 758 35.98 14.10 -12.67
N VAL A 759 37.09 14.78 -12.37
CA VAL A 759 37.85 14.56 -11.12
C VAL A 759 37.54 15.67 -10.10
N PRO A 760 37.67 15.43 -8.79
CA PRO A 760 37.55 16.50 -7.79
C PRO A 760 38.67 17.55 -7.87
N GLY A 761 39.84 17.16 -8.39
CA GLY A 761 40.97 18.05 -8.68
C GLY A 761 42.09 18.02 -7.63
N SER A 762 43.16 18.77 -7.90
CA SER A 762 44.40 18.75 -7.10
C SER A 762 44.96 17.32 -6.97
N ARG A 763 45.18 16.81 -5.75
CA ARG A 763 45.66 15.42 -5.50
C ARG A 763 44.66 14.32 -5.85
N PHE A 764 43.39 14.68 -6.08
CA PHE A 764 42.34 13.75 -6.49
C PHE A 764 42.29 13.69 -8.02
N ARG A 765 42.96 12.68 -8.59
CA ARG A 765 43.32 12.48 -10.00
C ARG A 765 42.75 11.16 -10.52
N GLU A 766 41.51 10.91 -10.13
CA GLU A 766 40.69 9.75 -10.45
C GLU A 766 39.21 10.12 -10.21
N VAL A 767 38.28 9.36 -10.80
CA VAL A 767 36.86 9.45 -10.41
C VAL A 767 36.72 8.92 -9.00
N TYR A 768 36.04 9.66 -8.13
CA TYR A 768 35.54 9.18 -6.84
C TYR A 768 34.03 9.00 -6.89
N TYR A 769 33.53 7.95 -6.24
CA TYR A 769 32.16 7.49 -6.42
C TYR A 769 31.12 8.47 -5.86
N TRP A 770 31.17 8.80 -4.57
CA TRP A 770 30.13 9.62 -3.95
C TRP A 770 30.18 11.09 -4.40
N ASP A 771 31.40 11.63 -4.62
CA ASP A 771 31.65 12.96 -5.20
C ASP A 771 30.95 13.11 -6.57
N SER A 772 30.95 12.05 -7.38
CA SER A 772 30.30 12.03 -8.69
C SER A 772 28.80 12.34 -8.61
N TYR A 773 28.11 12.07 -7.50
CA TYR A 773 26.70 12.45 -7.35
C TYR A 773 26.53 13.98 -7.27
N TRP A 774 27.41 14.66 -6.53
CA TRP A 774 27.38 16.11 -6.37
C TRP A 774 27.85 16.82 -7.64
N VAL A 775 28.86 16.27 -8.32
CA VAL A 775 29.29 16.70 -9.66
C VAL A 775 28.13 16.57 -10.66
N ILE A 776 27.49 15.40 -10.77
CA ILE A 776 26.31 15.19 -11.63
C ILE A 776 25.19 16.20 -11.29
N ARG A 777 24.94 16.49 -10.01
CA ARG A 777 23.95 17.50 -9.61
C ARG A 777 24.29 18.91 -10.10
N GLY A 778 25.57 19.28 -10.18
CA GLY A 778 26.05 20.54 -10.78
C GLY A 778 25.98 20.55 -12.32
N LEU A 779 26.37 19.45 -12.96
CA LEU A 779 26.27 19.26 -14.41
C LEU A 779 24.80 19.32 -14.90
N LEU A 780 23.89 18.61 -14.22
CA LEU A 780 22.44 18.65 -14.49
C LEU A 780 21.78 20.02 -14.25
N ALA A 781 22.41 20.90 -13.46
CA ALA A 781 22.01 22.29 -13.31
C ALA A 781 22.59 23.17 -14.44
N SER A 782 23.78 22.82 -14.94
CA SER A 782 24.49 23.45 -16.07
C SER A 782 24.06 22.94 -17.45
N LYS A 783 23.01 22.09 -17.53
CA LYS A 783 22.57 21.35 -18.75
C LYS A 783 23.57 20.36 -19.37
N MET A 784 24.70 20.09 -18.71
CA MET A 784 25.70 19.12 -19.17
C MET A 784 25.21 17.69 -18.93
N TYR A 785 24.30 17.23 -19.79
CA TYR A 785 23.58 15.97 -19.65
C TYR A 785 24.40 14.76 -20.11
N GLU A 786 25.10 14.84 -21.24
CA GLU A 786 25.86 13.72 -21.79
C GLU A 786 27.14 13.48 -20.97
N THR A 787 27.78 14.55 -20.48
CA THR A 787 28.86 14.46 -19.47
C THR A 787 28.37 13.78 -18.18
N ALA A 788 27.14 14.03 -17.74
CA ALA A 788 26.56 13.32 -16.60
C ALA A 788 26.29 11.83 -16.89
N LYS A 789 25.93 11.46 -18.13
CA LYS A 789 25.80 10.05 -18.55
C LYS A 789 27.16 9.35 -18.65
N ALA A 790 28.19 10.03 -19.16
CA ALA A 790 29.56 9.52 -19.26
C ALA A 790 30.09 9.05 -17.89
N ILE A 791 29.90 9.86 -16.85
CA ILE A 791 30.22 9.49 -15.46
C ILE A 791 29.47 8.23 -15.04
N VAL A 792 28.15 8.14 -15.27
CA VAL A 792 27.37 6.94 -14.92
C VAL A 792 27.79 5.70 -15.70
N ASN A 793 28.09 5.81 -17.00
CA ASN A 793 28.62 4.73 -17.82
C ASN A 793 29.96 4.21 -17.27
N ASN A 794 30.85 5.10 -16.81
CA ASN A 794 32.11 4.73 -16.17
C ASN A 794 31.90 3.99 -14.83
N LEU A 795 30.91 4.38 -14.03
CA LEU A 795 30.59 3.65 -12.79
C LEU A 795 29.89 2.30 -13.05
N ILE A 796 29.09 2.18 -14.12
CA ILE A 796 28.54 0.90 -14.60
C ILE A 796 29.67 -0.04 -15.01
N PHE A 797 30.65 0.45 -15.77
CA PHE A 797 31.82 -0.32 -16.20
C PHE A 797 32.63 -0.86 -15.00
N LEU A 798 32.87 -0.04 -13.97
CA LEU A 798 33.53 -0.50 -12.74
C LEU A 798 32.75 -1.61 -12.01
N ILE A 799 31.40 -1.56 -12.00
CA ILE A 799 30.57 -2.65 -11.47
C ILE A 799 30.67 -3.90 -12.34
N GLU A 800 30.71 -3.76 -13.67
CA GLU A 800 30.82 -4.88 -14.60
C GLU A 800 32.14 -5.65 -14.38
N GLU A 801 33.26 -4.95 -14.33
CA GLU A 801 34.61 -5.52 -14.08
C GLU A 801 34.83 -5.99 -12.63
N HIS A 802 34.63 -5.12 -11.64
CA HIS A 802 35.01 -5.38 -10.23
C HIS A 802 33.87 -5.87 -9.33
N GLY A 803 32.63 -5.84 -9.81
CA GLY A 803 31.44 -6.34 -9.10
C GLY A 803 30.67 -5.30 -8.29
N TYR A 804 31.28 -4.16 -7.99
CA TYR A 804 30.72 -3.05 -7.22
C TYR A 804 31.46 -1.75 -7.60
N VAL A 805 30.92 -0.58 -7.25
CA VAL A 805 31.63 0.68 -7.53
C VAL A 805 32.76 0.86 -6.52
N LEU A 806 33.98 1.07 -6.99
CA LEU A 806 35.15 1.30 -6.14
C LEU A 806 35.12 2.69 -5.48
N ASN A 807 35.87 2.86 -4.39
CA ASN A 807 36.09 4.16 -3.72
C ASN A 807 36.48 5.27 -4.74
N GLY A 808 37.42 4.91 -5.62
CA GLY A 808 37.71 5.63 -6.84
C GLY A 808 38.40 4.72 -7.87
N ALA A 809 38.63 5.23 -9.08
CA ALA A 809 39.11 4.43 -10.22
C ALA A 809 40.62 4.10 -10.19
N ARG A 810 41.16 3.62 -9.05
CA ARG A 810 42.58 3.20 -8.92
C ARG A 810 42.72 1.80 -8.33
N ALA A 811 43.79 1.08 -8.69
CA ALA A 811 44.05 -0.29 -8.28
C ALA A 811 44.08 -0.48 -6.74
N TYR A 812 44.62 0.49 -5.99
CA TYR A 812 44.64 0.46 -4.52
C TYR A 812 43.28 0.77 -3.85
N TYR A 813 42.23 1.02 -4.64
CA TYR A 813 40.84 1.13 -4.22
C TYR A 813 39.98 -0.11 -4.55
N THR A 814 40.53 -1.15 -5.19
CA THR A 814 39.82 -2.41 -5.53
C THR A 814 39.42 -3.28 -4.32
N ASN A 815 39.63 -2.80 -3.10
CA ASN A 815 39.34 -3.45 -1.83
C ASN A 815 38.18 -2.83 -1.04
N ARG A 816 37.60 -1.71 -1.50
CA ARG A 816 36.56 -0.94 -0.79
C ARG A 816 35.74 -0.05 -1.72
N SER A 817 34.49 0.20 -1.34
CA SER A 817 33.54 1.05 -2.05
C SER A 817 33.51 2.50 -1.50
N GLN A 818 32.38 3.17 -1.65
CA GLN A 818 32.01 4.49 -1.11
C GLN A 818 30.47 4.57 -0.97
N PRO A 819 29.88 5.62 -0.35
CA PRO A 819 28.43 5.79 -0.24
C PRO A 819 27.62 5.50 -1.52
N PRO A 820 26.73 4.49 -1.52
CA PRO A 820 26.15 3.98 -2.77
C PRO A 820 25.04 4.86 -3.36
N LEU A 821 25.49 5.81 -4.20
CA LEU A 821 24.67 6.85 -4.82
C LEU A 821 24.37 6.62 -6.31
N LEU A 822 24.88 5.59 -6.98
CA LEU A 822 24.66 5.35 -8.42
C LEU A 822 23.17 5.28 -8.77
N SER A 823 22.37 4.58 -7.94
CA SER A 823 20.91 4.55 -8.08
C SER A 823 20.27 5.95 -8.10
N ALA A 824 20.77 6.88 -7.27
CA ALA A 824 20.32 8.26 -7.23
C ALA A 824 20.84 9.08 -8.42
N MET A 825 22.06 8.84 -8.91
CA MET A 825 22.62 9.47 -10.12
C MET A 825 21.74 9.16 -11.34
N VAL A 826 21.51 7.87 -11.61
CA VAL A 826 20.65 7.38 -12.70
C VAL A 826 19.26 8.00 -12.61
N CYS A 827 18.67 8.07 -11.40
CA CYS A 827 17.35 8.65 -11.19
C CYS A 827 17.30 10.17 -11.38
N GLU A 828 18.34 10.94 -11.02
CA GLU A 828 18.36 12.39 -11.27
C GLU A 828 18.61 12.71 -12.75
N ILE A 829 19.46 11.94 -13.45
CA ILE A 829 19.64 12.05 -14.91
C ILE A 829 18.32 11.75 -15.62
N TYR A 830 17.70 10.58 -15.37
CA TYR A 830 16.43 10.19 -15.98
C TYR A 830 15.32 11.23 -15.77
N LYS A 831 15.25 11.88 -14.61
CA LYS A 831 14.29 12.98 -14.37
C LYS A 831 14.47 14.15 -15.31
N LYS A 832 15.71 14.48 -15.68
CA LYS A 832 16.07 15.59 -16.58
C LYS A 832 15.94 15.20 -18.05
N THR A 833 16.53 14.07 -18.45
CA THR A 833 16.68 13.66 -19.86
C THR A 833 15.55 12.78 -20.40
N LYS A 834 14.84 12.07 -19.52
CA LYS A 834 13.95 10.93 -19.86
C LYS A 834 14.66 9.74 -20.53
N ASP A 835 15.98 9.66 -20.41
CA ASP A 835 16.82 8.62 -21.00
C ASP A 835 16.51 7.24 -20.40
N LEU A 836 15.63 6.51 -21.11
CA LEU A 836 15.16 5.18 -20.72
C LEU A 836 16.24 4.11 -20.93
N GLU A 837 17.09 4.30 -21.93
CA GLU A 837 18.14 3.36 -22.31
C GLU A 837 19.23 3.30 -21.24
N LEU A 838 19.68 4.46 -20.74
CA LEU A 838 20.59 4.52 -19.60
C LEU A 838 19.98 3.85 -18.35
N ALA A 839 18.68 4.07 -18.09
CA ALA A 839 17.99 3.44 -16.96
C ALA A 839 17.87 1.91 -17.11
N GLN A 840 17.66 1.40 -18.33
CA GLN A 840 17.69 -0.02 -18.66
C GLN A 840 19.10 -0.62 -18.48
N LYS A 841 20.11 -0.01 -19.11
CA LYS A 841 21.53 -0.41 -19.02
C LYS A 841 22.04 -0.42 -17.57
N SER A 842 21.59 0.52 -16.74
CA SER A 842 21.99 0.60 -15.33
C SER A 842 21.47 -0.55 -14.46
N LEU A 843 20.29 -1.10 -14.76
CA LEU A 843 19.58 -2.00 -13.83
C LEU A 843 20.39 -3.25 -13.41
N PRO A 844 21.05 -4.00 -14.30
CA PRO A 844 21.83 -5.18 -13.90
C PRO A 844 22.96 -4.83 -12.91
N SER A 845 23.65 -3.71 -13.16
CA SER A 845 24.75 -3.24 -12.32
C SER A 845 24.26 -2.68 -10.98
N LEU A 846 23.13 -1.96 -10.95
CA LEU A 846 22.46 -1.57 -9.70
C LEU A 846 22.05 -2.79 -8.85
N ILE A 847 21.64 -3.90 -9.49
CA ILE A 847 21.33 -5.17 -8.80
C ILE A 847 22.61 -5.86 -8.29
N LYS A 848 23.73 -5.79 -9.03
CA LYS A 848 25.04 -6.32 -8.64
C LYS A 848 25.58 -5.57 -7.40
N GLU A 849 25.57 -4.24 -7.44
CA GLU A 849 25.91 -3.36 -6.32
C GLU A 849 25.00 -3.60 -5.09
N TYR A 850 23.67 -3.70 -5.29
CA TYR A 850 22.77 -3.98 -4.16
C TYR A 850 23.13 -5.30 -3.46
N LYS A 851 23.48 -6.35 -4.23
CA LYS A 851 23.89 -7.65 -3.68
C LYS A 851 25.19 -7.54 -2.87
N PHE A 852 26.17 -6.76 -3.33
CA PHE A 852 27.39 -6.48 -2.58
C PHE A 852 27.07 -5.89 -1.19
N TRP A 853 26.29 -4.81 -1.13
CA TRP A 853 25.91 -4.16 0.13
C TRP A 853 24.97 -4.96 1.05
N ASN A 854 24.30 -6.00 0.55
CA ASN A 854 23.32 -6.80 1.30
C ASN A 854 23.77 -8.23 1.59
N SER A 855 25.06 -8.58 1.36
CA SER A 855 25.57 -9.93 1.58
C SER A 855 27.00 -9.93 2.14
N GLY A 856 27.55 -11.12 2.37
CA GLY A 856 28.92 -11.32 2.86
C GLY A 856 29.23 -10.50 4.11
N ILE A 857 30.38 -9.84 4.11
CA ILE A 857 30.91 -9.05 5.22
C ILE A 857 30.16 -7.75 5.51
N HIS A 858 29.42 -7.20 4.52
CA HIS A 858 28.66 -5.96 4.65
C HIS A 858 27.26 -6.18 5.25
N GLY A 859 26.66 -7.34 4.97
CA GLY A 859 25.34 -7.70 5.49
C GLY A 859 25.36 -8.11 6.98
N VAL A 860 24.79 -7.27 7.84
CA VAL A 860 24.56 -7.58 9.26
C VAL A 860 23.11 -8.01 9.45
N ARG A 861 22.86 -9.22 9.94
CA ARG A 861 21.51 -9.67 10.27
C ARG A 861 21.08 -9.18 11.65
N ILE A 862 19.81 -8.83 11.75
CA ILE A 862 19.19 -8.23 12.91
C ILE A 862 17.91 -9.00 13.17
N GLN A 863 17.88 -9.65 14.33
CA GLN A 863 16.71 -10.35 14.86
C GLN A 863 16.07 -9.48 15.95
N VAL A 864 14.92 -8.89 15.63
CA VAL A 864 14.15 -8.06 16.57
C VAL A 864 13.25 -8.91 17.47
N ASP A 865 12.74 -10.02 16.92
CA ASP A 865 11.90 -11.02 17.59
C ASP A 865 12.01 -12.37 16.84
N GLU A 866 11.23 -13.39 17.22
CA GLU A 866 11.22 -14.71 16.56
C GLU A 866 10.68 -14.71 15.12
N THR A 867 10.14 -13.58 14.64
CA THR A 867 9.48 -13.44 13.32
C THR A 867 10.18 -12.45 12.37
N CYS A 868 11.15 -11.68 12.86
CA CYS A 868 11.77 -10.57 12.11
C CYS A 868 13.30 -10.71 12.03
N ASP A 869 13.80 -11.56 11.12
CA ASP A 869 15.18 -11.54 10.59
C ASP A 869 15.25 -10.52 9.43
N GLN A 870 16.16 -9.55 9.50
CA GLN A 870 16.40 -8.52 8.49
C GLN A 870 17.89 -8.17 8.35
N THR A 871 18.31 -7.78 7.14
CA THR A 871 19.70 -7.39 6.86
C THR A 871 19.83 -5.86 6.74
N LEU A 872 20.63 -5.26 7.61
CA LEU A 872 21.20 -3.93 7.41
C LEU A 872 22.64 -4.04 6.85
N SER A 873 23.19 -2.91 6.42
CA SER A 873 24.54 -2.83 5.84
C SER A 873 25.50 -2.12 6.78
N ARG A 874 26.77 -2.53 6.77
CA ARG A 874 27.90 -1.77 7.32
C ARG A 874 28.98 -1.53 6.26
N TYR A 875 29.73 -0.46 6.43
CA TYR A 875 31.03 -0.31 5.79
C TYR A 875 32.02 -1.30 6.42
N TYR A 876 32.79 -2.01 5.60
CA TYR A 876 33.78 -3.00 6.03
C TYR A 876 34.77 -3.33 4.91
N ALA A 877 35.98 -2.77 4.99
CA ALA A 877 37.07 -3.07 4.05
C ALA A 877 37.97 -4.21 4.56
N MET A 878 38.29 -5.17 3.69
CA MET A 878 39.22 -6.28 4.01
C MET A 878 40.67 -5.86 3.82
N TRP A 879 41.19 -5.02 4.71
CA TRP A 879 42.54 -4.45 4.59
C TRP A 879 43.29 -4.35 5.92
N ASN A 880 44.18 -5.30 6.18
CA ASN A 880 44.95 -5.41 7.44
C ASN A 880 46.32 -4.71 7.41
N LYS A 881 46.48 -3.68 6.56
CA LYS A 881 47.71 -2.90 6.34
C LYS A 881 47.40 -1.40 6.35
N PRO A 882 48.41 -0.51 6.49
CA PRO A 882 48.25 0.91 6.13
C PRO A 882 47.64 1.07 4.74
N ARG A 883 46.84 2.11 4.51
CA ARG A 883 46.32 2.44 3.18
C ARG A 883 47.45 3.02 2.31
N PRO A 884 47.66 2.57 1.07
CA PRO A 884 48.76 3.07 0.24
C PRO A 884 48.72 4.60 0.05
N GLU A 885 47.53 5.21 -0.04
CA GLU A 885 47.36 6.66 -0.23
C GLU A 885 47.44 7.49 1.06
N SER A 886 47.67 6.88 2.23
CA SER A 886 47.72 7.54 3.55
C SER A 886 48.69 6.87 4.53
N SER A 887 49.68 6.15 3.99
CA SER A 887 50.43 5.12 4.72
C SER A 887 51.27 5.65 5.90
N THR A 888 51.68 6.92 5.86
CA THR A 888 52.39 7.61 6.96
C THR A 888 51.49 7.81 8.17
N ILE A 889 50.33 8.41 7.97
CA ILE A 889 49.33 8.74 9.02
C ILE A 889 48.79 7.45 9.64
N ASP A 890 48.48 6.44 8.82
CA ASP A 890 48.00 5.15 9.30
C ASP A 890 49.06 4.42 10.16
N ARG A 891 50.34 4.45 9.74
CA ARG A 891 51.45 3.90 10.53
C ARG A 891 51.66 4.65 11.84
N GLU A 892 51.58 5.99 11.82
CA GLU A 892 51.76 6.86 12.99
C GLU A 892 50.67 6.65 14.04
N ASN A 893 49.40 6.67 13.64
CA ASN A 893 48.28 6.38 14.54
C ASN A 893 48.37 4.96 15.12
N ALA A 894 48.87 4.00 14.34
CA ALA A 894 49.13 2.64 14.80
C ALA A 894 50.33 2.51 15.75
N LEU A 895 51.23 3.50 15.92
CA LEU A 895 52.39 3.39 16.83
C LEU A 895 51.96 3.16 18.28
N MET A 896 50.85 3.76 18.70
CA MET A 896 50.30 3.66 20.06
C MET A 896 49.66 2.30 20.36
N ILE A 897 49.52 1.43 19.35
CA ILE A 897 48.90 0.10 19.47
C ILE A 897 50.02 -0.96 19.56
N SER A 898 50.20 -1.56 20.74
CA SER A 898 51.25 -2.56 20.98
C SER A 898 50.85 -4.00 20.57
N ASN A 899 49.56 -4.31 20.53
CA ASN A 899 49.06 -5.64 20.18
C ASN A 899 48.98 -5.80 18.63
N PRO A 900 49.65 -6.82 18.02
CA PRO A 900 49.64 -7.01 16.56
C PRO A 900 48.25 -7.27 15.95
N TYR A 901 47.38 -8.00 16.65
CA TYR A 901 46.01 -8.26 16.19
C TYR A 901 45.16 -7.00 16.23
N ALA A 902 45.23 -6.23 17.33
CA ALA A 902 44.56 -4.94 17.43
C ALA A 902 45.08 -3.94 16.39
N LYS A 903 46.35 -4.02 16.00
CA LYS A 903 46.95 -3.22 14.93
C LYS A 903 46.41 -3.58 13.54
N GLN A 904 46.24 -4.87 13.25
CA GLN A 904 45.57 -5.32 12.02
C GLN A 904 44.09 -4.92 12.00
N GLN A 905 43.39 -5.03 13.13
CA GLN A 905 42.00 -4.58 13.27
C GLN A 905 41.87 -3.07 13.04
N PHE A 906 42.75 -2.26 13.64
CA PHE A 906 42.82 -0.81 13.42
C PHE A 906 42.98 -0.45 11.94
N TYR A 907 43.84 -1.16 11.20
CA TYR A 907 43.99 -0.97 9.76
C TYR A 907 42.71 -1.28 8.97
N CYS A 908 41.98 -2.35 9.34
CA CYS A 908 40.66 -2.63 8.76
C CYS A 908 39.66 -1.52 9.10
N GLU A 909 39.69 -0.98 10.32
CA GLU A 909 38.79 0.08 10.78
C GLU A 909 39.02 1.42 10.07
N VAL A 910 40.27 1.90 9.95
CA VAL A 910 40.55 3.15 9.19
C VAL A 910 40.29 2.99 7.69
N THR A 911 40.45 1.78 7.14
CA THR A 911 40.10 1.51 5.74
C THR A 911 38.59 1.41 5.53
N SER A 912 37.84 0.95 6.54
CA SER A 912 36.37 0.99 6.55
C SER A 912 35.83 2.40 6.75
N ALA A 913 36.54 3.27 7.48
CA ALA A 913 36.24 4.70 7.56
C ALA A 913 36.56 5.45 6.25
N ALA A 914 37.54 4.98 5.47
CA ALA A 914 37.77 5.46 4.11
C ALA A 914 36.67 4.98 3.14
N GLU A 915 36.05 3.82 3.38
CA GLU A 915 34.87 3.35 2.66
C GLU A 915 33.60 4.14 3.05
N SER A 916 33.48 4.61 4.29
CA SER A 916 32.24 5.24 4.75
C SER A 916 31.93 6.58 4.10
N GLY A 917 32.95 7.33 3.66
CA GLY A 917 32.85 8.63 2.97
C GLY A 917 32.26 9.79 3.79
N TRP A 918 31.41 9.48 4.76
CA TRP A 918 30.46 10.35 5.46
C TRP A 918 29.25 10.79 4.60
N ASP A 919 28.62 9.75 4.03
CA ASP A 919 27.16 9.49 4.04
C ASP A 919 26.35 9.60 2.72
N PHE A 920 25.63 8.50 2.36
CA PHE A 920 24.23 8.39 1.86
C PHE A 920 23.93 7.18 0.96
N SER A 921 22.75 6.58 1.17
CA SER A 921 21.96 5.81 0.18
C SER A 921 20.54 5.57 0.74
N THR A 922 19.46 5.32 -0.02
CA THR A 922 19.21 5.33 -1.47
C THR A 922 17.97 6.22 -1.75
N ARG A 923 17.62 6.50 -3.01
CA ARG A 923 16.43 7.31 -3.36
C ARG A 923 15.82 6.86 -4.70
N TRP A 924 14.50 6.60 -4.71
CA TRP A 924 13.65 6.26 -5.89
C TRP A 924 13.76 4.84 -6.48
N MET A 925 12.89 3.93 -6.03
CA MET A 925 12.33 2.86 -6.87
C MET A 925 10.81 2.79 -6.64
N SER A 926 10.06 3.65 -7.32
CA SER A 926 8.59 3.76 -7.18
C SER A 926 7.88 4.30 -8.44
N ARG A 927 8.46 4.06 -9.62
CA ARG A 927 7.76 4.11 -10.91
C ARG A 927 8.19 2.91 -11.72
N ASN A 928 7.23 2.13 -12.21
CA ASN A 928 7.52 1.06 -13.15
C ASN A 928 7.88 1.68 -14.51
N ILE A 929 9.19 1.90 -14.71
CA ILE A 929 9.79 2.47 -15.92
C ILE A 929 10.22 1.35 -16.89
N LEU A 930 10.34 0.11 -16.41
CA LEU A 930 11.09 -0.97 -17.09
C LEU A 930 10.27 -2.23 -17.40
N GLY A 931 9.01 -2.33 -16.95
CA GLY A 931 8.09 -3.41 -17.29
C GLY A 931 8.20 -4.69 -16.45
N ASP A 932 9.25 -4.86 -15.65
CA ASP A 932 9.41 -6.00 -14.73
C ASP A 932 8.79 -5.68 -13.35
N ASP A 933 7.53 -6.05 -13.18
CA ASP A 933 6.81 -5.89 -11.91
C ASP A 933 7.41 -6.73 -10.77
N CYS A 934 8.05 -7.86 -11.06
CA CYS A 934 8.58 -8.79 -10.06
C CYS A 934 9.83 -8.21 -9.36
N ILE A 935 10.78 -7.71 -10.14
CA ILE A 935 11.97 -7.03 -9.62
C ILE A 935 11.57 -5.75 -8.87
N SER A 936 10.60 -5.00 -9.41
CA SER A 936 10.06 -3.79 -8.78
C SER A 936 9.41 -4.08 -7.40
N GLU A 937 8.61 -5.14 -7.28
CA GLU A 937 8.02 -5.55 -6.01
C GLU A 937 9.09 -6.00 -5.01
N GLN A 938 10.09 -6.79 -5.45
CA GLN A 938 11.18 -7.25 -4.59
C GLN A 938 11.93 -6.09 -3.92
N PHE A 939 12.33 -5.07 -4.69
CA PHE A 939 13.01 -3.89 -4.14
C PHE A 939 12.09 -2.96 -3.35
N THR A 940 10.79 -2.90 -3.69
CA THR A 940 9.79 -2.18 -2.88
C THR A 940 9.62 -2.82 -1.50
N LYS A 941 9.56 -4.17 -1.44
CA LYS A 941 9.50 -4.93 -0.19
C LYS A 941 10.79 -4.80 0.63
N ALA A 942 11.96 -4.89 -0.01
CA ALA A 942 13.24 -4.75 0.66
C ALA A 942 13.47 -3.34 1.25
N SER A 943 13.17 -2.28 0.49
CA SER A 943 13.31 -0.90 0.97
C SER A 943 12.36 -0.58 2.13
N LEU A 944 11.13 -1.11 2.12
CA LEU A 944 10.20 -1.02 3.25
C LEU A 944 10.75 -1.69 4.51
N MET A 945 11.22 -2.93 4.40
CA MET A 945 11.69 -3.69 5.57
C MET A 945 13.00 -3.09 6.13
N ARG A 946 13.88 -2.58 5.25
CA ARG A 946 15.04 -1.78 5.65
C ARG A 946 14.63 -0.49 6.37
N LYS A 947 13.60 0.23 5.92
CA LYS A 947 13.06 1.41 6.64
C LYS A 947 12.61 1.03 8.05
N LYS A 948 11.81 -0.04 8.18
CA LYS A 948 11.34 -0.56 9.48
C LYS A 948 12.52 -0.94 10.41
N ALA A 949 13.58 -1.53 9.87
CA ALA A 949 14.78 -1.83 10.64
C ALA A 949 15.53 -0.56 11.09
N MET A 950 15.62 0.48 10.26
CA MET A 950 16.17 1.79 10.65
C MET A 950 15.33 2.48 11.75
N GLU A 951 14.00 2.38 11.67
CA GLU A 951 13.05 2.89 12.68
C GLU A 951 13.12 2.15 14.03
N ILE A 952 13.65 0.92 14.05
CA ILE A 952 13.82 0.10 15.27
C ILE A 952 15.22 0.21 15.87
N VAL A 953 16.26 0.27 15.02
CA VAL A 953 17.67 0.18 15.44
C VAL A 953 18.28 1.57 15.65
N PHE A 954 18.06 2.49 14.71
CA PHE A 954 18.74 3.78 14.69
C PHE A 954 17.91 4.92 15.28
N TRP A 955 16.58 4.91 15.17
CA TRP A 955 15.76 6.01 15.71
C TRP A 955 15.85 6.09 17.24
N ASN A 956 15.93 7.31 17.77
CA ASN A 956 15.77 7.60 19.18
C ASN A 956 14.64 8.62 19.36
N ASP A 957 13.53 8.18 19.96
CA ASP A 957 12.31 8.99 20.04
C ASP A 957 12.40 10.14 21.05
N GLU A 958 13.28 10.04 22.06
CA GLU A 958 13.50 11.08 23.07
C GLU A 958 14.35 12.23 22.52
N MET A 959 15.45 11.90 21.81
CA MET A 959 16.34 12.89 21.18
C MET A 959 15.88 13.33 19.78
N GLY A 960 14.87 12.65 19.20
CA GLY A 960 14.23 13.06 17.95
C GLY A 960 15.12 12.96 16.70
N GLN A 961 16.14 12.10 16.74
CA GLN A 961 17.12 11.89 15.67
C GLN A 961 17.50 10.42 15.54
N TRP A 962 18.25 10.06 14.49
CA TRP A 962 18.82 8.72 14.34
C TRP A 962 20.24 8.65 14.92
N PHE A 963 20.69 7.47 15.33
CA PHE A 963 22.06 7.23 15.81
C PHE A 963 22.64 5.96 15.21
N ASP A 964 23.95 5.96 15.00
CA ASP A 964 24.71 4.75 14.65
C ASP A 964 24.63 3.70 15.77
N TYR A 965 24.87 2.43 15.44
CA TYR A 965 24.81 1.33 16.40
C TYR A 965 26.18 0.67 16.54
N TRP A 966 26.74 0.65 17.75
CA TRP A 966 27.99 -0.06 18.04
C TRP A 966 27.71 -1.56 18.11
N LEU A 967 28.51 -2.37 17.40
CA LEU A 967 28.32 -3.81 17.24
C LEU A 967 29.36 -4.62 18.01
N ASN A 968 29.16 -4.75 19.32
CA ASN A 968 30.04 -5.52 20.20
C ASN A 968 29.44 -6.89 20.53
N LYS A 969 30.25 -7.96 20.47
CA LYS A 969 29.82 -9.36 20.71
C LYS A 969 28.97 -9.59 21.97
N ASN A 970 29.15 -8.74 23.00
CA ASN A 970 28.48 -8.87 24.30
C ASN A 970 27.54 -7.69 24.65
N SER A 971 27.51 -6.60 23.87
CA SER A 971 26.88 -5.33 24.32
C SER A 971 26.65 -4.30 23.19
N SER A 972 25.94 -4.68 22.12
CA SER A 972 25.59 -3.74 21.04
C SER A 972 24.57 -2.68 21.51
N HIS A 973 24.80 -1.39 21.22
CA HIS A 973 23.96 -0.27 21.66
C HIS A 973 24.05 0.97 20.74
N GLN A 974 23.09 1.90 20.84
CA GLN A 974 23.08 3.16 20.10
C GLN A 974 24.20 4.11 20.57
N ASN A 975 24.94 4.67 19.63
CA ASN A 975 25.98 5.68 19.80
C ASN A 975 25.37 7.08 19.97
N GLN A 976 25.14 7.53 21.21
CA GLN A 976 24.48 8.82 21.52
C GLN A 976 25.34 10.08 21.18
N LYS A 977 26.39 9.96 20.35
CA LYS A 977 27.19 11.09 19.88
C LYS A 977 26.49 11.80 18.73
N ILE A 978 26.45 13.13 18.78
CA ILE A 978 25.78 13.94 17.78
C ILE A 978 26.70 14.25 16.59
N PHE A 979 26.25 13.85 15.40
CA PHE A 979 26.87 14.08 14.10
C PHE A 979 25.82 14.56 13.09
N ALA A 980 26.26 15.12 11.96
CA ALA A 980 25.38 15.34 10.82
C ALA A 980 24.66 14.04 10.39
N SER A 981 25.36 12.88 10.46
CA SER A 981 24.84 11.53 10.13
C SER A 981 23.52 11.17 10.84
N ASN A 982 23.22 11.83 11.95
CA ASN A 982 22.03 11.59 12.75
C ASN A 982 20.74 12.19 12.19
N PHE A 983 20.84 13.17 11.29
CA PHE A 983 19.72 13.86 10.66
C PHE A 983 19.41 13.34 9.26
N ILE A 984 20.27 12.44 8.79
CA ILE A 984 20.49 12.14 7.38
C ILE A 984 19.44 11.21 6.73
N PRO A 985 18.80 10.26 7.46
CA PRO A 985 17.64 9.55 6.93
C PRO A 985 16.47 10.44 6.50
N LEU A 986 16.39 11.70 6.98
CA LEU A 986 15.42 12.70 6.50
C LEU A 986 15.47 12.89 4.98
N TRP A 987 16.67 12.82 4.36
CA TRP A 987 16.87 13.00 2.92
C TRP A 987 16.12 11.96 2.06
N ILE A 988 15.76 10.83 2.66
CA ILE A 988 14.99 9.75 2.04
C ILE A 988 13.49 10.08 2.17
N GLU A 989 12.79 10.17 1.04
CA GLU A 989 11.38 10.65 0.99
C GLU A 989 10.40 9.87 1.88
N SER A 990 10.69 8.60 2.20
CA SER A 990 9.88 7.79 3.11
C SER A 990 9.86 8.30 4.56
N PHE A 991 10.79 9.18 4.95
CA PHE A 991 10.80 9.87 6.24
C PHE A 991 10.25 11.31 6.14
N HIS A 992 10.35 11.99 4.99
CA HIS A 992 9.68 13.28 4.75
C HIS A 992 8.15 13.22 4.95
N SER A 993 7.52 12.06 4.75
CA SER A 993 6.06 11.90 4.83
C SER A 993 5.48 11.70 6.23
N ASP A 994 6.31 11.76 7.28
CA ASP A 994 5.86 11.72 8.68
C ASP A 994 6.15 13.06 9.36
N ASP A 995 5.11 13.91 9.42
CA ASP A 995 5.20 15.26 9.99
C ASP A 995 5.77 15.28 11.42
N PHE A 996 5.55 14.22 12.21
CA PHE A 996 6.00 14.13 13.60
C PHE A 996 7.49 13.80 13.70
N VAL A 997 7.99 12.90 12.85
CA VAL A 997 9.43 12.64 12.69
C VAL A 997 10.12 13.90 12.17
N VAL A 998 9.57 14.55 11.13
CA VAL A 998 10.12 15.80 10.59
C VAL A 998 10.16 16.92 11.65
N GLU A 999 9.10 17.11 12.43
CA GLU A 999 9.06 18.11 13.50
C GLU A 999 10.10 17.81 14.61
N LYS A 1000 10.26 16.54 15.01
CA LYS A 1000 11.28 16.12 15.97
C LYS A 1000 12.69 16.32 15.44
N VAL A 1001 12.98 15.90 14.22
CA VAL A 1001 14.29 16.03 13.57
C VAL A 1001 14.67 17.50 13.38
N MET A 1002 13.72 18.36 13.00
CA MET A 1002 13.94 19.81 12.89
C MET A 1002 14.21 20.47 14.24
N LYS A 1003 13.43 20.14 15.28
CA LYS A 1003 13.66 20.63 16.66
C LYS A 1003 15.01 20.17 17.20
N SER A 1004 15.32 18.89 16.99
CA SER A 1004 16.58 18.27 17.39
C SER A 1004 17.76 18.98 16.71
N LEU A 1005 17.72 19.17 15.39
CA LEU A 1005 18.77 19.87 14.62
C LEU A 1005 18.97 21.31 15.09
N GLN A 1006 17.87 22.03 15.37
CA GLN A 1006 17.91 23.39 15.93
C GLN A 1006 18.51 23.44 17.35
N SER A 1007 18.26 22.43 18.18
CA SER A 1007 18.82 22.32 19.55
C SER A 1007 20.22 21.71 19.62
N SER A 1008 20.65 20.99 18.58
CA SER A 1008 21.87 20.19 18.59
C SER A 1008 23.16 21.01 18.63
N GLY A 1009 23.12 22.25 18.15
CA GLY A 1009 24.32 23.08 17.93
C GLY A 1009 25.09 22.77 16.64
N LEU A 1010 24.67 21.81 15.81
CA LEU A 1010 25.28 21.58 14.49
C LEU A 1010 24.96 22.73 13.51
N LEU A 1011 23.79 23.37 13.65
CA LEU A 1011 23.41 24.51 12.81
C LEU A 1011 24.15 25.78 13.26
N CYS A 1012 25.14 26.20 12.47
CA CYS A 1012 25.95 27.38 12.72
C CYS A 1012 25.66 28.50 11.69
N SER A 1013 26.23 29.69 11.91
CA SER A 1013 26.03 30.85 11.02
C SER A 1013 26.52 30.65 9.58
N CYS A 1014 27.35 29.64 9.32
CA CYS A 1014 27.93 29.34 8.01
C CYS A 1014 27.43 28.01 7.41
N GLY A 1015 26.50 27.29 8.06
CA GLY A 1015 25.97 26.02 7.55
C GLY A 1015 25.66 24.99 8.63
N ILE A 1016 25.88 23.71 8.32
CA ILE A 1016 25.73 22.58 9.25
C ILE A 1016 27.12 21.98 9.49
N ALA A 1017 27.55 21.93 10.75
CA ALA A 1017 28.78 21.28 11.17
C ALA A 1017 28.67 19.74 11.11
N THR A 1018 29.77 19.05 10.82
CA THR A 1018 29.81 17.58 10.74
C THR A 1018 29.64 16.90 12.09
N SER A 1019 30.11 17.53 13.17
CA SER A 1019 30.01 17.05 14.56
C SER A 1019 30.00 18.23 15.55
N LEU A 1020 29.95 17.92 16.85
CA LEU A 1020 30.07 18.89 17.95
C LEU A 1020 31.42 18.82 18.69
N THR A 1021 32.39 18.06 18.20
CA THR A 1021 33.67 17.82 18.90
C THR A 1021 34.82 18.04 17.96
N ASP A 1022 35.70 19.00 18.25
CA ASP A 1022 36.97 19.15 17.55
C ASP A 1022 38.02 18.18 18.14
N LEU A 1023 38.70 17.44 17.27
CA LEU A 1023 39.88 16.62 17.58
C LEU A 1023 40.99 16.84 16.51
N GLY A 1024 40.94 17.94 15.76
CA GLY A 1024 41.86 18.28 14.67
C GLY A 1024 41.52 17.67 13.30
N GLU A 1025 40.79 16.55 13.28
CA GLU A 1025 40.39 15.83 12.05
C GLU A 1025 39.50 16.65 11.11
N GLN A 1026 39.58 16.38 9.80
CA GLN A 1026 38.88 17.17 8.77
C GLN A 1026 37.34 17.03 8.80
N TRP A 1027 36.82 15.91 9.30
CA TRP A 1027 35.38 15.63 9.44
C TRP A 1027 34.82 16.02 10.83
N LEU A 1028 35.53 16.89 11.55
CA LEU A 1028 35.13 17.45 12.84
C LEU A 1028 34.97 18.98 12.75
N VAL A 1029 34.84 19.67 13.88
CA VAL A 1029 34.50 21.12 13.90
C VAL A 1029 35.64 21.98 13.37
N LYS A 1030 35.66 22.23 12.05
CA LYS A 1030 36.42 23.31 11.42
C LYS A 1030 35.47 24.36 10.85
N ILE A 1031 35.31 25.46 11.58
CA ILE A 1031 34.50 26.61 11.17
C ILE A 1031 35.24 27.36 10.04
N VAL A 1032 34.93 27.02 8.80
CA VAL A 1032 35.34 27.81 7.63
C VAL A 1032 34.32 28.95 7.44
N TYR A 1033 34.73 30.16 7.81
CA TYR A 1033 33.96 31.37 7.53
C TYR A 1033 33.87 31.64 6.03
N LEU A 1034 32.70 31.48 5.41
CA LEU A 1034 32.32 32.15 4.16
C LEU A 1034 30.84 31.86 3.80
N PHE A 1035 29.93 32.77 4.19
CA PHE A 1035 28.90 33.39 3.33
C PHE A 1035 27.92 34.21 4.18
N ASN A 1036 27.87 35.53 3.97
CA ASN A 1036 26.93 36.42 4.67
C ASN A 1036 26.40 37.51 3.70
N THR A 1037 26.10 37.10 2.47
CA THR A 1037 25.87 38.03 1.33
C THR A 1037 24.90 37.52 0.24
N ILE A 1038 24.29 36.33 0.40
CA ILE A 1038 23.45 35.70 -0.66
C ILE A 1038 21.96 35.56 -0.27
N THR A 1039 21.58 35.80 1.00
CA THR A 1039 20.19 35.68 1.48
C THR A 1039 19.51 37.03 1.72
N THR A 1040 19.43 37.84 0.66
CA THR A 1040 18.47 38.95 0.46
C THR A 1040 18.04 38.99 -1.00
#